data_AF-A0A8J2HVC6-F1
#
_entry.id   AF-A0A8J2HVC6-F1
#
_cell.length_a   1.000
_cell.length_b   1.000
_cell.length_c   1.000
_cell.angle_alpha   90.00
_cell.angle_beta   90.00
_cell.angle_gamma   90.00
#
_symmetry.space_group_name_H-M   'P 1'
#
loop_
_entity.id
_entity.type
_entity.pdbx_description
1 polymer ?
#
loop_
_entity_poly.entity_id
_entity_poly.type
_entity_poly.pdbx_seq_one_letter_code
_entity_poly.pdbx_strand_id
1 'polypeptide(L)'
;MKSSLLLFFAGLSAVALANVGTTTGESQALATGIVPNVDEVNIVIDDGYVAQDTLMMGAMPPNDLNDSPRHRQEKAHLLKRMNKKSGKWGTSHPRYRLLEALWGYTKYHERHMAELDRWRSLYKSVGKKQKMTVEKAVGYAKKLHEIEELIYVNAAVSRSMALHAMKFYDIDRAELEEHIKQAEGDNRQADKFATAQTLKHYVRDWANEGLKERNEAFPCILSTLSDIKAASPEGTALKVLLPGSGVGRLGSEVANLGGFEVTVNEWSMFMNVGYRYMEAQREVHAVTMHPFIDAMSHHATKADMIRSVTVPNIFPNPGVLLVEGDFNTAFNDQQGHYDIIVTHFFIDTARNLMAYFDTIQRLLKPGGKWVNFGPLLYGTGPFVQLSLEEIIDVVEEMGFEFEDLCNECGELTFEGRKARTSLANLHWAPSAMLLAAFTTLVGLAASLSSSSHARAAGDLIVTKVPNYVRPYIVRAYTLDGYRVGSQVYRFPVTGPSSNYAFTLISTAAPASTSLGVLPHAHAIHYENFYCLKGRYALWTSKENVTSGRILSPGDYGAVPHDTIHTFQLLDPFVELVGVIQPGGFEDLFYFLANANYTSNTHSPFPQGSFSDPGGDSSLIATLEGYDVYAKLTFSPPMDFGANGATEENAIWHSGTNELGNDPQTPFFVAKGYGPKYLAGDKDSSYAIVEPFVTSQQSDGNFTEGTITLSKPITGTKPATYSLPGHTALEIVDGLVSVDVGGFEGTTTLSVGDVVFVPANTTFSFWGESVYSKVLYVGAGDDTVDARIRKDAKVWDSVTWPHTVKVKHNDDETRATTDCMEGTEDNASLSVLETSEQARSETEGIKQECDDREHDGVNAISSTA
;
A
#
# COMPACT_ATOMS: atom_id res chain seq x y z
N MET A 1 9.60 -16.51 -41.54
CA MET A 1 8.96 -16.27 -40.22
C MET A 1 8.81 -17.59 -39.46
N LYS A 2 9.78 -17.92 -38.62
CA LYS A 2 9.68 -18.85 -37.48
C LYS A 2 10.73 -18.37 -36.48
N SER A 3 10.31 -17.93 -35.30
CA SER A 3 11.23 -17.58 -34.21
C SER A 3 10.91 -18.50 -33.04
N SER A 4 11.92 -19.24 -32.59
CA SER A 4 11.75 -20.31 -31.60
C SER A 4 11.77 -19.79 -30.17
N LEU A 5 11.09 -20.52 -29.30
CA LEU A 5 11.32 -20.50 -27.87
C LEU A 5 12.72 -21.06 -27.56
N LEU A 6 13.44 -20.47 -26.62
CA LEU A 6 14.55 -21.13 -25.92
C LEU A 6 14.42 -20.87 -24.41
N LEU A 7 14.27 -21.95 -23.63
CA LEU A 7 14.49 -21.94 -22.18
C LEU A 7 15.94 -22.37 -21.91
N PHE A 8 16.51 -21.85 -20.82
CA PHE A 8 17.56 -22.57 -20.11
C PHE A 8 16.94 -23.38 -18.98
N PHE A 9 17.31 -24.66 -18.90
CA PHE A 9 17.06 -25.52 -17.74
C PHE A 9 18.39 -25.77 -17.03
N ALA A 10 18.39 -25.67 -15.71
CA ALA A 10 19.32 -26.37 -14.83
C ALA A 10 18.49 -27.30 -13.95
N GLY A 11 18.85 -28.59 -13.89
CA GLY A 11 18.11 -29.59 -13.14
C GLY A 11 19.01 -30.36 -12.17
N LEU A 12 18.40 -31.02 -11.20
CA LEU A 12 19.02 -32.13 -10.46
C LEU A 12 18.26 -33.43 -10.72
N SER A 13 18.97 -34.54 -10.63
CA SER A 13 18.54 -35.84 -11.16
C SER A 13 17.77 -36.69 -10.14
N ALA A 14 16.96 -37.62 -10.66
CA ALA A 14 16.27 -38.65 -9.89
C ALA A 14 16.88 -40.05 -10.13
N VAL A 15 16.71 -40.96 -9.18
CA VAL A 15 17.01 -42.40 -9.33
C VAL A 15 15.89 -43.22 -8.65
N ALA A 16 15.14 -43.96 -9.48
CA ALA A 16 14.64 -45.36 -9.41
C ALA A 16 14.30 -46.00 -8.03
N LEU A 17 13.34 -46.94 -7.84
CA LEU A 17 12.78 -48.09 -8.61
C LEU A 17 11.31 -48.36 -8.12
N ALA A 18 10.42 -49.22 -8.66
CA ALA A 18 10.19 -49.91 -9.95
C ALA A 18 8.73 -50.49 -9.96
N ASN A 19 8.36 -51.42 -10.86
CA ASN A 19 6.98 -51.94 -11.06
C ASN A 19 6.73 -53.38 -10.56
N VAL A 20 5.43 -53.74 -10.36
CA VAL A 20 4.70 -55.07 -10.44
C VAL A 20 3.74 -55.27 -9.24
N GLY A 21 2.50 -55.80 -9.35
CA GLY A 21 1.66 -56.05 -10.54
C GLY A 21 0.79 -57.34 -10.52
N THR A 22 -0.55 -57.22 -10.64
CA THR A 22 -1.55 -58.26 -11.08
C THR A 22 -1.76 -59.52 -10.19
N THR A 23 -2.91 -60.26 -10.14
CA THR A 23 -4.29 -60.14 -10.70
C THR A 23 -5.30 -61.07 -9.96
N THR A 24 -6.59 -60.67 -9.89
CA THR A 24 -7.88 -61.47 -9.85
C THR A 24 -8.05 -62.79 -9.06
N GLY A 25 -9.23 -62.99 -8.41
CA GLY A 25 -9.80 -64.35 -8.22
C GLY A 25 -10.97 -64.56 -7.23
N GLU A 26 -12.23 -64.38 -7.69
CA GLU A 26 -13.51 -65.05 -7.27
C GLU A 26 -13.94 -65.02 -5.76
N SER A 27 -15.15 -65.42 -5.29
CA SER A 27 -16.31 -66.14 -5.88
C SER A 27 -17.66 -65.86 -5.15
N GLN A 28 -18.79 -65.97 -5.89
CA GLN A 28 -20.12 -66.59 -5.59
C GLN A 28 -20.89 -66.36 -4.24
N ALA A 29 -22.24 -66.48 -4.12
CA ALA A 29 -23.40 -66.44 -5.06
C ALA A 29 -24.77 -66.56 -4.28
N LEU A 30 -25.90 -66.50 -5.02
CA LEU A 30 -27.32 -66.86 -4.68
C LEU A 30 -28.15 -65.92 -3.77
N ALA A 31 -29.51 -65.90 -3.81
CA ALA A 31 -30.50 -66.10 -4.90
C ALA A 31 -31.96 -65.82 -4.42
N THR A 32 -32.90 -65.56 -5.36
CA THR A 32 -34.39 -65.52 -5.23
C THR A 32 -35.03 -64.37 -4.42
N GLY A 33 -36.19 -63.82 -4.80
CA GLY A 33 -36.96 -63.97 -6.06
C GLY A 33 -38.41 -63.42 -6.04
N ILE A 34 -39.00 -63.24 -7.23
CA ILE A 34 -40.43 -62.92 -7.56
C ILE A 34 -40.84 -61.43 -7.54
N VAL A 35 -41.44 -60.98 -8.66
CA VAL A 35 -42.01 -59.63 -8.92
C VAL A 35 -43.26 -59.75 -9.83
N PRO A 36 -44.30 -58.94 -9.57
CA PRO A 36 -45.00 -58.18 -10.62
C PRO A 36 -45.31 -56.71 -10.18
N ASN A 37 -45.80 -55.73 -10.96
CA ASN A 37 -45.87 -55.40 -12.40
C ASN A 37 -46.68 -54.07 -12.51
N VAL A 38 -46.40 -53.03 -13.31
CA VAL A 38 -45.24 -52.60 -14.14
C VAL A 38 -45.22 -51.02 -14.11
N ASP A 39 -44.75 -50.35 -15.17
CA ASP A 39 -44.93 -48.94 -15.60
C ASP A 39 -44.41 -47.79 -14.68
N GLU A 40 -43.52 -46.88 -15.10
CA GLU A 40 -42.90 -46.61 -16.42
C GLU A 40 -41.35 -46.64 -16.39
N VAL A 41 -40.70 -46.37 -17.54
CA VAL A 41 -39.36 -46.88 -17.90
C VAL A 41 -38.18 -45.94 -17.57
N ASN A 42 -37.06 -46.55 -17.13
CA ASN A 42 -35.78 -45.91 -16.81
C ASN A 42 -35.03 -45.29 -18.01
N ILE A 43 -34.17 -44.32 -17.68
CA ILE A 43 -32.82 -44.20 -18.28
C ILE A 43 -31.82 -44.26 -17.11
N VAL A 44 -30.85 -45.18 -17.17
CA VAL A 44 -29.77 -45.32 -16.18
C VAL A 44 -28.45 -44.91 -16.81
N ILE A 45 -27.63 -44.18 -16.06
CA ILE A 45 -26.18 -44.08 -16.25
C ILE A 45 -25.53 -44.48 -14.92
N ASP A 46 -24.35 -45.09 -14.99
CA ASP A 46 -23.72 -45.89 -13.93
C ASP A 46 -22.84 -45.04 -13.00
N ASP A 47 -23.27 -44.85 -11.75
CA ASP A 47 -22.59 -44.00 -10.75
C ASP A 47 -21.53 -44.78 -9.95
N GLY A 48 -20.31 -44.79 -10.48
CA GLY A 48 -19.15 -45.48 -9.91
C GLY A 48 -18.22 -44.58 -9.07
N TYR A 49 -18.74 -43.84 -8.09
CA TYR A 49 -17.89 -43.12 -7.10
C TYR A 49 -18.19 -43.56 -5.66
N VAL A 50 -17.11 -43.73 -4.88
CA VAL A 50 -17.18 -44.29 -3.51
C VAL A 50 -17.84 -43.30 -2.57
N ALA A 51 -19.11 -43.51 -2.25
CA ALA A 51 -19.77 -42.84 -1.14
C ALA A 51 -19.07 -43.19 0.17
N GLN A 52 -18.53 -42.19 0.88
CA GLN A 52 -18.18 -42.36 2.29
C GLN A 52 -19.46 -42.57 3.11
N ASP A 53 -19.40 -43.49 4.05
CA ASP A 53 -20.57 -44.04 4.75
C ASP A 53 -21.43 -42.95 5.42
N THR A 54 -22.66 -42.81 4.94
CA THR A 54 -23.63 -41.81 5.41
C THR A 54 -24.24 -42.09 6.79
N LEU A 55 -23.88 -43.19 7.47
CA LEU A 55 -24.43 -43.58 8.78
C LEU A 55 -23.41 -43.84 9.89
N MET A 56 -22.22 -43.22 9.82
CA MET A 56 -21.31 -43.10 10.97
C MET A 56 -21.87 -42.17 12.06
N MET A 57 -22.91 -42.63 12.76
CA MET A 57 -23.38 -42.07 14.02
C MET A 57 -22.36 -42.37 15.13
N GLY A 58 -21.25 -41.63 15.14
CA GLY A 58 -20.31 -41.60 16.27
C GLY A 58 -21.07 -41.22 17.55
N ALA A 59 -21.14 -42.16 18.50
CA ALA A 59 -21.97 -42.03 19.68
C ALA A 59 -21.45 -40.94 20.63
N MET A 60 -21.99 -39.72 20.52
CA MET A 60 -21.67 -38.62 21.44
C MET A 60 -22.10 -38.95 22.88
N PRO A 61 -21.19 -39.01 23.87
CA PRO A 61 -21.54 -39.18 25.27
C PRO A 61 -22.19 -37.89 25.87
N PRO A 62 -22.97 -38.01 26.95
CA PRO A 62 -23.56 -36.86 27.65
C PRO A 62 -22.52 -36.15 28.52
N ASN A 63 -21.96 -35.04 28.02
CA ASN A 63 -20.68 -34.53 28.50
C ASN A 63 -20.71 -33.37 29.52
N ASP A 64 -21.87 -32.87 29.98
CA ASP A 64 -21.97 -31.80 31.01
C ASP A 64 -21.25 -32.13 32.34
N LEU A 65 -20.87 -33.40 32.55
CA LEU A 65 -20.08 -33.86 33.69
C LEU A 65 -18.60 -33.48 33.61
N ASN A 66 -18.01 -33.41 32.41
CA ASN A 66 -16.58 -33.13 32.22
C ASN A 66 -16.24 -31.62 32.16
N ASP A 67 -17.23 -30.76 31.91
CA ASP A 67 -17.06 -29.31 31.90
C ASP A 67 -16.49 -28.81 33.23
N SER A 68 -15.45 -27.95 33.18
CA SER A 68 -14.92 -27.33 34.40
C SER A 68 -15.98 -26.39 35.02
N PRO A 69 -15.89 -26.06 36.32
CA PRO A 69 -16.85 -25.15 36.97
C PRO A 69 -17.02 -23.80 36.23
N ARG A 70 -15.93 -23.30 35.63
CA ARG A 70 -15.92 -22.07 34.83
C ARG A 70 -16.70 -22.21 33.52
N HIS A 71 -16.58 -23.35 32.83
CA HIS A 71 -17.35 -23.66 31.61
C HIS A 71 -18.85 -23.74 31.91
N ARG A 72 -19.26 -24.45 32.97
CA ARG A 72 -20.67 -24.53 33.38
C ARG A 72 -21.23 -23.18 33.82
N GLN A 73 -20.43 -22.35 34.50
CA GLN A 73 -20.84 -20.99 34.88
C GLN A 73 -21.07 -20.11 33.65
N GLU A 74 -20.12 -20.08 32.71
CA GLU A 74 -20.28 -19.24 31.52
C GLU A 74 -21.36 -19.76 30.57
N LYS A 75 -21.55 -21.08 30.43
CA LYS A 75 -22.70 -21.65 29.71
C LYS A 75 -24.03 -21.16 30.30
N ALA A 76 -24.15 -21.12 31.63
CA ALA A 76 -25.34 -20.58 32.30
C ALA A 76 -25.50 -19.05 32.10
N HIS A 77 -24.40 -18.29 32.14
CA HIS A 77 -24.42 -16.85 31.83
C HIS A 77 -24.83 -16.59 30.37
N LEU A 78 -24.25 -17.33 29.43
CA LEU A 78 -24.51 -17.26 27.99
C LEU A 78 -25.98 -17.59 27.68
N LEU A 79 -26.52 -18.70 28.19
CA LEU A 79 -27.94 -19.04 28.00
C LEU A 79 -28.88 -18.00 28.61
N LYS A 80 -28.48 -17.36 29.73
CA LYS A 80 -29.20 -16.19 30.28
C LYS A 80 -29.12 -14.97 29.36
N ARG A 81 -27.96 -14.66 28.76
CA ARG A 81 -27.81 -13.60 27.74
C ARG A 81 -28.60 -13.90 26.45
N MET A 82 -28.73 -15.18 26.08
CA MET A 82 -29.45 -15.66 24.90
C MET A 82 -30.99 -15.69 25.06
N ASN A 83 -31.53 -15.69 26.28
CA ASN A 83 -32.97 -15.77 26.49
C ASN A 83 -33.72 -14.61 25.80
N LYS A 84 -34.78 -14.88 25.00
CA LYS A 84 -35.51 -13.84 24.23
C LYS A 84 -36.09 -12.69 25.07
N LYS A 85 -36.17 -12.84 26.40
CA LYS A 85 -36.61 -11.80 27.35
C LYS A 85 -35.46 -10.89 27.83
N SER A 86 -34.22 -11.15 27.42
CA SER A 86 -33.01 -10.46 27.84
C SER A 86 -32.71 -9.26 26.94
N GLY A 87 -33.38 -8.13 27.20
CA GLY A 87 -33.25 -6.91 26.41
C GLY A 87 -34.16 -6.88 25.17
N LYS A 88 -33.78 -6.11 24.16
CA LYS A 88 -34.60 -5.88 22.96
C LYS A 88 -34.32 -6.92 21.88
N TRP A 89 -35.37 -7.64 21.46
CA TRP A 89 -35.32 -8.54 20.31
C TRP A 89 -35.06 -7.77 18.99
N GLY A 90 -34.25 -8.35 18.10
CA GLY A 90 -33.80 -7.74 16.85
C GLY A 90 -32.31 -7.99 16.58
N THR A 91 -31.75 -7.34 15.57
CA THR A 91 -30.41 -7.63 15.02
C THR A 91 -29.23 -7.51 16.01
N SER A 92 -29.38 -6.80 17.13
CA SER A 92 -28.38 -6.75 18.21
C SER A 92 -28.44 -7.94 19.18
N HIS A 93 -29.61 -8.58 19.33
CA HIS A 93 -29.86 -9.62 20.32
C HIS A 93 -29.04 -10.89 20.00
N PRO A 94 -28.30 -11.49 20.95
CA PRO A 94 -27.37 -12.58 20.64
C PRO A 94 -28.06 -13.81 20.04
N ARG A 95 -29.24 -14.22 20.57
CA ARG A 95 -30.01 -15.34 20.00
C ARG A 95 -30.65 -15.03 18.65
N TYR A 96 -30.89 -13.75 18.32
CA TYR A 96 -31.32 -13.37 16.96
C TYR A 96 -30.14 -13.54 15.99
N ARG A 97 -28.95 -13.04 16.36
CA ARG A 97 -27.73 -13.21 15.56
C ARG A 97 -27.33 -14.68 15.40
N LEU A 98 -27.60 -15.51 16.39
CA LEU A 98 -27.45 -16.97 16.30
C LEU A 98 -28.42 -17.59 15.29
N LEU A 99 -29.70 -17.20 15.29
CA LEU A 99 -30.68 -17.71 14.32
C LEU A 99 -30.36 -17.28 12.88
N GLU A 100 -29.85 -16.06 12.65
CA GLU A 100 -29.31 -15.65 11.35
C GLU A 100 -28.11 -16.52 10.91
N ALA A 101 -27.20 -16.87 11.83
CA ALA A 101 -26.08 -17.77 11.52
C ALA A 101 -26.54 -19.20 11.21
N LEU A 102 -27.47 -19.75 12.01
CA LEU A 102 -28.08 -21.06 11.79
C LEU A 102 -28.87 -21.11 10.46
N TRP A 103 -29.57 -20.04 10.08
CA TRP A 103 -30.22 -19.89 8.78
C TRP A 103 -29.20 -19.93 7.63
N GLY A 104 -28.09 -19.19 7.75
CA GLY A 104 -26.95 -19.25 6.83
C GLY A 104 -26.49 -20.68 6.57
N TYR A 105 -26.09 -21.40 7.61
CA TYR A 105 -25.61 -22.78 7.48
C TYR A 105 -26.67 -23.75 6.96
N THR A 106 -27.93 -23.60 7.40
CA THR A 106 -29.06 -24.41 6.93
C THR A 106 -29.32 -24.22 5.44
N LYS A 107 -29.12 -23.01 4.91
CA LYS A 107 -29.34 -22.64 3.52
C LYS A 107 -28.09 -22.70 2.64
N TYR A 108 -26.93 -23.12 3.16
CA TYR A 108 -25.65 -23.13 2.42
C TYR A 108 -25.79 -23.66 0.98
N HIS A 109 -26.42 -24.84 0.81
CA HIS A 109 -26.67 -25.45 -0.50
C HIS A 109 -27.42 -24.50 -1.45
N GLU A 110 -28.61 -24.03 -1.05
CA GLU A 110 -29.46 -23.14 -1.84
C GLU A 110 -28.72 -21.84 -2.25
N ARG A 111 -27.98 -21.24 -1.31
CA ARG A 111 -27.26 -19.98 -1.52
C ARG A 111 -26.05 -20.13 -2.45
N HIS A 112 -25.33 -21.25 -2.38
CA HIS A 112 -24.22 -21.54 -3.28
C HIS A 112 -24.70 -22.05 -4.66
N MET A 113 -25.78 -22.83 -4.72
CA MET A 113 -26.41 -23.22 -5.99
C MET A 113 -26.93 -22.02 -6.77
N ALA A 114 -27.54 -21.02 -6.12
CA ALA A 114 -27.97 -19.79 -6.77
C ALA A 114 -26.80 -19.00 -7.41
N GLU A 115 -25.61 -19.03 -6.80
CA GLU A 115 -24.39 -18.44 -7.39
C GLU A 115 -23.89 -19.27 -8.59
N LEU A 116 -23.90 -20.59 -8.48
CA LEU A 116 -23.52 -21.48 -9.57
C LEU A 116 -24.46 -21.37 -10.77
N ASP A 117 -25.77 -21.25 -10.54
CA ASP A 117 -26.76 -21.00 -11.60
C ASP A 117 -26.63 -19.60 -12.21
N ARG A 118 -26.16 -18.60 -11.44
CA ARG A 118 -25.73 -17.30 -12.00
C ARG A 118 -24.55 -17.47 -12.96
N TRP A 119 -23.54 -18.27 -12.61
CA TRP A 119 -22.41 -18.58 -13.51
C TRP A 119 -22.86 -19.36 -14.75
N ARG A 120 -23.72 -20.38 -14.58
CA ARG A 120 -24.35 -21.13 -15.69
C ARG A 120 -25.16 -20.20 -16.60
N SER A 121 -25.84 -19.19 -16.06
CA SER A 121 -26.60 -18.19 -16.81
C SER A 121 -25.71 -17.24 -17.61
N LEU A 122 -24.70 -16.64 -16.97
CA LEU A 122 -23.71 -15.77 -17.65
C LEU A 122 -23.00 -16.53 -18.79
N TYR A 123 -22.71 -17.82 -18.58
CA TYR A 123 -22.09 -18.67 -19.58
C TYR A 123 -23.03 -19.10 -20.73
N LYS A 124 -24.34 -18.77 -20.70
CA LYS A 124 -25.23 -18.85 -21.87
C LYS A 124 -25.03 -17.67 -22.82
N SER A 125 -24.55 -16.52 -22.32
CA SER A 125 -24.31 -15.30 -23.12
C SER A 125 -22.99 -15.32 -23.92
N VAL A 126 -22.11 -16.31 -23.68
CA VAL A 126 -20.86 -16.47 -24.43
C VAL A 126 -21.15 -16.87 -25.88
N GLY A 127 -20.53 -16.18 -26.85
CA GLY A 127 -20.80 -16.36 -28.27
C GLY A 127 -20.54 -17.79 -28.75
N LYS A 128 -21.43 -18.34 -29.61
CA LYS A 128 -21.46 -19.76 -29.97
C LYS A 128 -20.10 -20.36 -30.37
N LYS A 129 -19.27 -19.62 -31.14
CA LYS A 129 -17.91 -20.03 -31.51
C LYS A 129 -16.97 -20.10 -30.29
N GLN A 130 -16.96 -19.07 -29.45
CA GLN A 130 -16.16 -19.03 -28.21
C GLN A 130 -16.56 -20.18 -27.28
N LYS A 131 -17.87 -20.42 -27.11
CA LYS A 131 -18.40 -21.51 -26.29
C LYS A 131 -17.95 -22.89 -26.78
N MET A 132 -17.98 -23.13 -28.10
CA MET A 132 -17.44 -24.37 -28.69
C MET A 132 -15.93 -24.54 -28.41
N THR A 133 -15.14 -23.47 -28.49
CA THR A 133 -13.71 -23.50 -28.14
C THR A 133 -13.50 -23.81 -26.66
N VAL A 134 -14.26 -23.15 -25.76
CA VAL A 134 -14.14 -23.32 -24.31
C VAL A 134 -14.55 -24.73 -23.86
N GLU A 135 -15.65 -25.29 -24.37
CA GLU A 135 -15.99 -26.69 -24.05
C GLU A 135 -14.95 -27.66 -24.59
N LYS A 136 -14.48 -27.49 -25.84
CA LYS A 136 -13.48 -28.39 -26.43
C LYS A 136 -12.13 -28.33 -25.71
N ALA A 137 -11.73 -27.16 -25.22
CA ALA A 137 -10.41 -26.95 -24.61
C ALA A 137 -10.37 -27.32 -23.12
N VAL A 138 -11.41 -27.01 -22.35
CA VAL A 138 -11.39 -27.14 -20.87
C VAL A 138 -12.65 -27.75 -20.25
N GLY A 139 -13.66 -28.12 -21.04
CA GLY A 139 -14.89 -28.76 -20.54
C GLY A 139 -15.61 -27.92 -19.47
N TYR A 140 -15.81 -26.63 -19.73
CA TYR A 140 -16.31 -25.67 -18.73
C TYR A 140 -17.68 -26.08 -18.16
N ALA A 141 -18.56 -26.70 -18.95
CA ALA A 141 -19.81 -27.26 -18.43
C ALA A 141 -19.57 -28.36 -17.37
N LYS A 142 -18.60 -29.27 -17.60
CA LYS A 142 -18.23 -30.30 -16.60
C LYS A 142 -17.70 -29.65 -15.32
N LYS A 143 -16.87 -28.61 -15.44
CA LYS A 143 -16.35 -27.85 -14.28
C LYS A 143 -17.47 -27.25 -13.42
N LEU A 144 -18.60 -26.85 -14.02
CA LEU A 144 -19.77 -26.32 -13.31
C LEU A 144 -20.71 -27.41 -12.73
N HIS A 145 -20.52 -28.68 -13.07
CA HIS A 145 -21.24 -29.81 -12.49
C HIS A 145 -20.46 -30.40 -11.31
N GLU A 146 -19.14 -30.53 -11.48
CA GLU A 146 -18.19 -30.88 -10.42
C GLU A 146 -18.26 -29.91 -9.22
N ILE A 147 -18.46 -28.60 -9.45
CA ILE A 147 -18.68 -27.64 -8.36
C ILE A 147 -20.04 -27.86 -7.65
N GLU A 148 -21.08 -28.32 -8.35
CA GLU A 148 -22.38 -28.65 -7.76
C GLU A 148 -22.27 -29.84 -6.82
N GLU A 149 -21.54 -30.90 -7.21
CA GLU A 149 -21.19 -32.03 -6.33
C GLU A 149 -20.48 -31.55 -5.05
N LEU A 150 -19.47 -30.68 -5.18
CA LEU A 150 -18.69 -30.18 -4.04
C LEU A 150 -19.49 -29.21 -3.14
N ILE A 151 -20.52 -28.53 -3.66
CA ILE A 151 -21.46 -27.75 -2.85
C ILE A 151 -22.28 -28.67 -1.92
N TYR A 152 -22.64 -29.89 -2.35
CA TYR A 152 -23.30 -30.85 -1.45
C TYR A 152 -22.39 -31.28 -0.28
N VAL A 153 -21.09 -31.49 -0.52
CA VAL A 153 -20.11 -31.83 0.54
C VAL A 153 -20.06 -30.72 1.60
N ASN A 154 -19.86 -29.47 1.18
CA ASN A 154 -19.84 -28.33 2.12
C ASN A 154 -21.20 -28.08 2.80
N ALA A 155 -22.31 -28.40 2.13
CA ALA A 155 -23.64 -28.32 2.73
C ALA A 155 -23.88 -29.38 3.83
N ALA A 156 -23.30 -30.58 3.69
CA ALA A 156 -23.33 -31.59 4.74
C ALA A 156 -22.58 -31.12 5.99
N VAL A 157 -21.36 -30.57 5.83
CA VAL A 157 -20.57 -29.98 6.92
C VAL A 157 -21.35 -28.83 7.60
N SER A 158 -21.91 -27.91 6.81
CA SER A 158 -22.70 -26.78 7.31
C SER A 158 -23.93 -27.25 8.10
N ARG A 159 -24.62 -28.29 7.65
CA ARG A 159 -25.75 -28.89 8.36
C ARG A 159 -25.32 -29.51 9.70
N SER A 160 -24.19 -30.21 9.74
CA SER A 160 -23.65 -30.78 10.99
C SER A 160 -23.27 -29.70 12.00
N MET A 161 -22.67 -28.60 11.55
CA MET A 161 -22.40 -27.42 12.39
C MET A 161 -23.68 -26.82 12.97
N ALA A 162 -24.70 -26.62 12.13
CA ALA A 162 -26.00 -26.08 12.56
C ALA A 162 -26.71 -27.00 13.59
N LEU A 163 -26.75 -28.31 13.34
CA LEU A 163 -27.36 -29.28 14.26
C LEU A 163 -26.62 -29.36 15.60
N HIS A 164 -25.29 -29.31 15.59
CA HIS A 164 -24.49 -29.27 16.81
C HIS A 164 -24.79 -28.00 17.63
N ALA A 165 -24.77 -26.83 16.98
CA ALA A 165 -25.08 -25.56 17.63
C ALA A 165 -26.52 -25.53 18.18
N MET A 166 -27.52 -26.02 17.44
CA MET A 166 -28.89 -26.10 17.94
C MET A 166 -29.00 -26.88 19.26
N LYS A 167 -28.24 -27.98 19.38
CA LYS A 167 -28.15 -28.77 20.62
C LYS A 167 -27.39 -28.05 21.75
N PHE A 168 -26.40 -27.20 21.43
CA PHE A 168 -25.61 -26.48 22.44
C PHE A 168 -26.34 -25.24 23.02
N TYR A 169 -27.09 -24.51 22.18
CA TYR A 169 -27.78 -23.26 22.57
C TYR A 169 -29.28 -23.45 22.92
N ASP A 170 -29.74 -24.70 23.08
CA ASP A 170 -31.16 -25.05 23.29
C ASP A 170 -32.10 -24.41 22.26
N ILE A 171 -31.81 -24.55 20.96
CA ILE A 171 -32.63 -24.00 19.85
C ILE A 171 -33.53 -25.10 19.30
N ASP A 172 -34.85 -24.94 19.49
CA ASP A 172 -35.84 -25.82 18.88
C ASP A 172 -35.87 -25.67 17.36
N ARG A 173 -36.10 -26.78 16.65
CA ARG A 173 -36.27 -26.77 15.19
C ARG A 173 -37.37 -25.82 14.73
N ALA A 174 -38.48 -25.77 15.48
CA ALA A 174 -39.60 -24.86 15.19
C ALA A 174 -39.23 -23.38 15.34
N GLU A 175 -38.33 -23.02 16.27
CA GLU A 175 -37.84 -21.64 16.44
C GLU A 175 -37.00 -21.20 15.24
N LEU A 176 -36.14 -22.10 14.73
CA LEU A 176 -35.36 -21.83 13.53
C LEU A 176 -36.26 -21.75 12.28
N GLU A 177 -37.19 -22.69 12.10
CA GLU A 177 -38.13 -22.67 10.96
C GLU A 177 -39.07 -21.45 10.99
N GLU A 178 -39.48 -20.96 12.16
CA GLU A 178 -40.21 -19.70 12.32
C GLU A 178 -39.36 -18.49 11.89
N HIS A 179 -38.11 -18.40 12.36
CA HIS A 179 -37.19 -17.32 12.01
C HIS A 179 -36.88 -17.28 10.51
N ILE A 180 -36.62 -18.45 9.90
CA ILE A 180 -36.39 -18.60 8.45
C ILE A 180 -37.62 -18.12 7.67
N LYS A 181 -38.82 -18.59 8.04
CA LYS A 181 -40.07 -18.23 7.37
C LYS A 181 -40.36 -16.73 7.48
N GLN A 182 -40.07 -16.10 8.63
CA GLN A 182 -40.19 -14.66 8.78
C GLN A 182 -39.18 -13.93 7.87
N ALA A 183 -37.91 -14.33 7.89
CA ALA A 183 -36.85 -13.69 7.11
C ALA A 183 -37.09 -13.76 5.59
N GLU A 184 -37.59 -14.89 5.09
CA GLU A 184 -37.97 -15.06 3.69
C GLU A 184 -39.23 -14.25 3.34
N GLY A 185 -40.19 -14.14 4.27
CA GLY A 185 -41.35 -13.24 4.14
C GLY A 185 -40.98 -11.76 4.09
N ASP A 186 -39.92 -11.36 4.82
CA ASP A 186 -39.31 -10.02 4.76
C ASP A 186 -38.53 -9.78 3.45
N ASN A 187 -38.49 -10.75 2.51
CA ASN A 187 -37.63 -10.77 1.31
C ASN A 187 -36.12 -10.70 1.60
N ARG A 188 -35.69 -11.05 2.82
CA ARG A 188 -34.27 -11.16 3.17
C ARG A 188 -33.70 -12.47 2.61
N GLN A 189 -32.38 -12.56 2.55
CA GLN A 189 -31.68 -13.77 2.09
C GLN A 189 -30.58 -14.17 3.07
N ALA A 190 -30.42 -15.48 3.26
CA ALA A 190 -29.38 -16.04 4.12
C ALA A 190 -27.97 -15.65 3.65
N ASP A 191 -27.08 -15.35 4.60
CA ASP A 191 -25.71 -14.94 4.30
C ASP A 191 -24.88 -16.12 3.76
N LYS A 192 -24.41 -15.95 2.51
CA LYS A 192 -23.55 -16.90 1.79
C LYS A 192 -22.06 -16.68 2.11
N PHE A 193 -21.68 -15.44 2.37
CA PHE A 193 -20.28 -15.05 2.53
C PHE A 193 -19.78 -15.41 3.92
N ALA A 194 -20.57 -15.14 4.97
CA ALA A 194 -20.19 -15.47 6.34
C ALA A 194 -20.00 -16.99 6.54
N THR A 195 -20.85 -17.84 5.94
CA THR A 195 -20.68 -19.30 5.99
C THR A 195 -19.44 -19.78 5.23
N ALA A 196 -19.15 -19.21 4.06
CA ALA A 196 -17.95 -19.54 3.30
C ALA A 196 -16.67 -19.09 4.02
N GLN A 197 -16.70 -17.98 4.75
CA GLN A 197 -15.57 -17.52 5.56
C GLN A 197 -15.27 -18.46 6.73
N THR A 198 -16.27 -19.05 7.39
CA THR A 198 -15.99 -20.06 8.44
C THR A 198 -15.23 -21.27 7.90
N LEU A 199 -15.56 -21.75 6.68
CA LEU A 199 -14.83 -22.84 6.04
C LEU A 199 -13.38 -22.44 5.69
N LYS A 200 -13.14 -21.18 5.33
CA LYS A 200 -11.78 -20.64 5.10
C LYS A 200 -11.00 -20.47 6.40
N HIS A 201 -11.65 -20.06 7.48
CA HIS A 201 -11.09 -20.04 8.83
C HIS A 201 -10.70 -21.45 9.31
N TYR A 202 -11.49 -22.49 9.02
CA TYR A 202 -11.07 -23.88 9.27
C TYR A 202 -9.76 -24.24 8.54
N VAL A 203 -9.48 -23.72 7.34
CA VAL A 203 -8.18 -23.95 6.66
C VAL A 203 -7.04 -23.31 7.46
N ARG A 204 -7.17 -22.01 7.80
CA ARG A 204 -6.15 -21.27 8.56
C ARG A 204 -5.88 -21.90 9.91
N ASP A 205 -6.93 -22.14 10.69
CA ASP A 205 -6.82 -22.53 12.10
C ASP A 205 -6.60 -24.04 12.28
N TRP A 206 -7.18 -24.89 11.43
CA TRP A 206 -7.31 -26.33 11.72
C TRP A 206 -6.86 -27.29 10.60
N ALA A 207 -6.42 -26.81 9.43
CA ALA A 207 -5.87 -27.66 8.37
C ALA A 207 -4.33 -27.65 8.32
N ASN A 208 -3.73 -28.55 7.56
CA ASN A 208 -2.27 -28.55 7.33
C ASN A 208 -1.86 -27.44 6.36
N GLU A 209 -2.74 -27.06 5.45
CA GLU A 209 -2.57 -26.04 4.43
C GLU A 209 -2.39 -24.64 5.05
N GLY A 210 -3.06 -24.36 6.17
CA GLY A 210 -2.87 -23.14 6.97
C GLY A 210 -1.58 -23.10 7.81
N LEU A 211 -0.72 -24.13 7.77
CA LEU A 211 0.46 -24.21 8.63
C LEU A 211 1.45 -23.05 8.39
N LYS A 212 1.66 -22.61 7.13
CA LYS A 212 2.53 -21.47 6.83
C LYS A 212 2.02 -20.19 7.52
N GLU A 213 0.73 -19.93 7.37
CA GLU A 213 0.05 -18.74 7.93
C GLU A 213 0.11 -18.73 9.47
N ARG A 214 -0.08 -19.89 10.11
CA ARG A 214 0.13 -20.03 11.56
C ARG A 214 1.60 -19.84 11.96
N ASN A 215 2.54 -20.38 11.19
CA ASN A 215 3.98 -20.29 11.49
C ASN A 215 4.55 -18.87 11.30
N GLU A 216 3.90 -18.00 10.53
CA GLU A 216 4.29 -16.60 10.37
C GLU A 216 3.86 -15.70 11.54
N ALA A 217 2.92 -16.18 12.38
CA ALA A 217 2.30 -15.39 13.46
C ALA A 217 2.46 -16.02 14.86
N PHE A 218 2.14 -17.30 15.00
CA PHE A 218 2.03 -17.95 16.31
C PHE A 218 3.35 -18.13 17.06
N PRO A 219 4.50 -18.48 16.43
CA PRO A 219 5.75 -18.73 17.18
C PRO A 219 6.16 -17.56 18.07
N CYS A 220 6.16 -16.34 17.53
CA CYS A 220 6.45 -15.10 18.26
C CYS A 220 5.50 -14.88 19.46
N ILE A 221 4.19 -15.11 19.27
CA ILE A 221 3.19 -14.97 20.35
C ILE A 221 3.46 -16.02 21.44
N LEU A 222 3.74 -17.26 21.05
CA LEU A 222 3.92 -18.38 21.97
C LEU A 222 5.27 -18.32 22.72
N SER A 223 6.35 -17.83 22.11
CA SER A 223 7.62 -17.56 22.83
C SER A 223 7.45 -16.40 23.81
N THR A 224 6.89 -15.26 23.37
CA THR A 224 6.56 -14.12 24.25
C THR A 224 5.76 -14.53 25.47
N LEU A 225 4.71 -15.34 25.30
CA LEU A 225 3.91 -15.85 26.42
C LEU A 225 4.71 -16.80 27.33
N SER A 226 5.54 -17.66 26.75
CA SER A 226 6.41 -18.58 27.51
C SER A 226 7.41 -17.83 28.39
N ASP A 227 8.00 -16.75 27.89
CA ASP A 227 8.94 -15.91 28.64
C ASP A 227 8.23 -15.17 29.79
N ILE A 228 7.05 -14.58 29.55
CA ILE A 228 6.21 -13.98 30.60
C ILE A 228 5.84 -15.03 31.67
N LYS A 229 5.56 -16.27 31.27
CA LYS A 229 5.27 -17.37 32.20
C LYS A 229 6.50 -17.86 32.96
N ALA A 230 7.69 -17.83 32.35
CA ALA A 230 8.96 -18.20 32.99
C ALA A 230 9.41 -17.14 34.03
N ALA A 231 9.17 -15.86 33.75
CA ALA A 231 9.38 -14.76 34.70
C ALA A 231 8.36 -14.74 35.86
N SER A 232 7.22 -15.41 35.71
CA SER A 232 6.14 -15.45 36.70
C SER A 232 6.32 -16.57 37.74
N PRO A 233 5.92 -16.36 39.02
CA PRO A 233 6.16 -17.33 40.10
C PRO A 233 5.73 -18.77 39.78
N GLU A 234 6.53 -19.72 40.25
CA GLU A 234 6.29 -21.16 40.05
C GLU A 234 4.92 -21.59 40.60
N GLY A 235 4.25 -22.51 39.89
CA GLY A 235 2.88 -22.96 40.23
C GLY A 235 1.76 -21.93 39.99
N THR A 236 2.07 -20.66 39.69
CA THR A 236 1.04 -19.64 39.38
C THR A 236 0.58 -19.76 37.94
N ALA A 237 -0.74 -19.93 37.75
CA ALA A 237 -1.37 -19.89 36.43
C ALA A 237 -1.75 -18.44 36.04
N LEU A 238 -1.41 -18.03 34.82
CA LEU A 238 -1.70 -16.68 34.31
C LEU A 238 -3.00 -16.65 33.51
N LYS A 239 -3.85 -15.64 33.75
CA LYS A 239 -5.11 -15.48 33.01
C LYS A 239 -4.89 -14.77 31.69
N VAL A 240 -5.23 -15.45 30.60
CA VAL A 240 -5.10 -14.93 29.23
C VAL A 240 -6.48 -14.71 28.61
N LEU A 241 -6.66 -13.59 27.92
CA LEU A 241 -7.80 -13.33 27.04
C LEU A 241 -7.34 -13.15 25.60
N LEU A 242 -8.02 -13.79 24.65
CA LEU A 242 -7.80 -13.64 23.21
C LEU A 242 -9.07 -13.15 22.51
N PRO A 243 -9.24 -11.82 22.32
CA PRO A 243 -10.35 -11.25 21.56
C PRO A 243 -10.22 -11.51 20.06
N GLY A 244 -11.34 -11.62 19.35
CA GLY A 244 -11.37 -11.88 17.90
C GLY A 244 -10.89 -13.28 17.53
N SER A 245 -11.17 -14.28 18.37
CA SER A 245 -10.54 -15.59 18.26
C SER A 245 -10.87 -16.38 17.00
N GLY A 246 -11.89 -15.99 16.22
CA GLY A 246 -12.35 -16.73 15.05
C GLY A 246 -12.80 -18.13 15.46
N VAL A 247 -12.10 -19.15 14.96
CA VAL A 247 -12.35 -20.56 15.32
C VAL A 247 -11.29 -21.12 16.29
N GLY A 248 -10.66 -20.26 17.08
CA GLY A 248 -10.10 -20.60 18.39
C GLY A 248 -8.78 -21.38 18.42
N ARG A 249 -8.05 -21.51 17.30
CA ARG A 249 -6.79 -22.28 17.30
C ARG A 249 -5.73 -21.69 18.22
N LEU A 250 -5.46 -20.39 18.13
CA LEU A 250 -4.39 -19.75 18.91
C LEU A 250 -4.60 -19.95 20.43
N GLY A 251 -5.84 -19.85 20.92
CA GLY A 251 -6.17 -20.15 22.31
C GLY A 251 -5.85 -21.61 22.71
N SER A 252 -6.02 -22.56 21.78
CA SER A 252 -5.64 -23.96 22.02
C SER A 252 -4.11 -24.13 22.11
N GLU A 253 -3.34 -23.44 21.27
CA GLU A 253 -1.87 -23.48 21.35
C GLU A 253 -1.35 -22.82 22.63
N VAL A 254 -1.92 -21.69 23.05
CA VAL A 254 -1.58 -21.07 24.35
C VAL A 254 -1.90 -22.00 25.52
N ALA A 255 -3.04 -22.71 25.47
CA ALA A 255 -3.38 -23.70 26.49
C ALA A 255 -2.46 -24.95 26.45
N ASN A 256 -1.91 -25.30 25.29
CA ASN A 256 -0.95 -26.40 25.11
C ASN A 256 0.44 -26.09 25.72
N LEU A 257 0.83 -24.82 25.86
CA LEU A 257 2.05 -24.43 26.59
C LEU A 257 1.99 -24.79 28.09
N GLY A 258 0.79 -24.84 28.66
CA GLY A 258 0.57 -25.04 30.09
C GLY A 258 0.85 -23.81 30.95
N GLY A 259 0.32 -23.78 32.18
CA GLY A 259 0.48 -22.64 33.09
C GLY A 259 -0.40 -21.41 32.78
N PHE A 260 -1.35 -21.54 31.84
CA PHE A 260 -2.30 -20.47 31.49
C PHE A 260 -3.75 -20.87 31.75
N GLU A 261 -4.56 -19.95 32.26
CA GLU A 261 -6.01 -20.05 32.31
C GLU A 261 -6.60 -19.28 31.11
N VAL A 262 -6.82 -19.99 29.99
CA VAL A 262 -7.08 -19.36 28.69
C VAL A 262 -8.57 -19.05 28.47
N THR A 263 -8.82 -17.85 27.96
CA THR A 263 -10.14 -17.38 27.54
C THR A 263 -10.07 -16.91 26.10
N VAL A 264 -10.99 -17.33 25.25
CA VAL A 264 -11.16 -16.80 23.89
C VAL A 264 -12.48 -16.03 23.81
N ASN A 265 -12.52 -14.95 23.04
CA ASN A 265 -13.73 -14.16 22.83
C ASN A 265 -14.00 -13.92 21.35
N GLU A 266 -15.25 -14.17 20.96
CA GLU A 266 -15.73 -13.98 19.61
C GLU A 266 -17.19 -13.46 19.62
N TRP A 267 -17.44 -12.52 18.71
CA TRP A 267 -18.73 -11.83 18.56
C TRP A 267 -19.57 -12.44 17.43
N SER A 268 -18.93 -12.91 16.36
CA SER A 268 -19.56 -13.47 15.18
C SER A 268 -20.18 -14.82 15.49
N MET A 269 -21.52 -14.90 15.42
CA MET A 269 -22.24 -16.15 15.64
C MET A 269 -21.93 -17.21 14.57
N PHE A 270 -21.45 -16.81 13.39
CA PHE A 270 -20.91 -17.75 12.41
C PHE A 270 -19.64 -18.43 12.92
N MET A 271 -18.70 -17.66 13.46
CA MET A 271 -17.45 -18.17 14.03
C MET A 271 -17.69 -18.96 15.33
N ASN A 272 -18.61 -18.53 16.20
CA ASN A 272 -18.99 -19.28 17.40
C ASN A 272 -19.58 -20.65 17.05
N VAL A 273 -20.51 -20.74 16.09
CA VAL A 273 -21.04 -22.02 15.58
C VAL A 273 -19.91 -22.89 14.99
N GLY A 274 -18.96 -22.25 14.30
CA GLY A 274 -17.75 -22.91 13.80
C GLY A 274 -16.87 -23.50 14.91
N TYR A 275 -16.59 -22.72 15.96
CA TYR A 275 -15.74 -23.16 17.07
C TYR A 275 -16.42 -24.21 17.93
N ARG A 276 -17.71 -24.09 18.26
CA ARG A 276 -18.45 -25.14 19.02
C ARG A 276 -18.42 -26.48 18.28
N TYR A 277 -18.62 -26.48 16.95
CA TYR A 277 -18.50 -27.70 16.16
C TYR A 277 -17.08 -28.27 16.15
N MET A 278 -16.05 -27.42 16.18
CA MET A 278 -14.65 -27.85 16.24
C MET A 278 -14.25 -28.38 17.63
N GLU A 279 -14.63 -27.66 18.70
CA GLU A 279 -14.50 -28.01 20.13
C GLU A 279 -15.10 -29.38 20.45
N ALA A 280 -16.10 -29.83 19.67
CA ALA A 280 -16.72 -31.15 19.77
C ALA A 280 -15.96 -32.29 19.08
N GLN A 281 -15.00 -32.02 18.18
CA GLN A 281 -14.29 -33.06 17.42
C GLN A 281 -13.34 -33.87 18.31
N ARG A 282 -13.32 -35.20 18.12
CA ARG A 282 -12.48 -36.13 18.90
C ARG A 282 -11.57 -37.01 18.03
N GLU A 283 -11.58 -36.80 16.71
CA GLU A 283 -10.71 -37.45 15.73
C GLU A 283 -10.06 -36.38 14.85
N VAL A 284 -8.80 -36.60 14.44
CA VAL A 284 -8.12 -35.72 13.47
C VAL A 284 -8.60 -36.06 12.06
N HIS A 285 -8.68 -35.04 11.21
CA HIS A 285 -9.21 -35.13 9.83
C HIS A 285 -10.69 -35.60 9.74
N ALA A 286 -11.45 -35.50 10.82
CA ALA A 286 -12.86 -35.93 10.92
C ALA A 286 -13.83 -35.21 9.97
N VAL A 287 -13.44 -34.05 9.42
CA VAL A 287 -14.27 -33.22 8.54
C VAL A 287 -13.54 -32.94 7.23
N THR A 288 -14.10 -33.40 6.12
CA THR A 288 -13.64 -33.09 4.75
C THR A 288 -14.51 -31.99 4.14
N MET A 289 -13.89 -30.99 3.52
CA MET A 289 -14.57 -29.85 2.89
C MET A 289 -13.80 -29.33 1.66
N HIS A 290 -14.46 -28.51 0.84
CA HIS A 290 -13.90 -27.89 -0.38
C HIS A 290 -14.05 -26.35 -0.30
N PRO A 291 -13.24 -25.66 0.52
CA PRO A 291 -13.50 -24.27 0.93
C PRO A 291 -13.18 -23.19 -0.12
N PHE A 292 -12.77 -23.58 -1.34
CA PHE A 292 -12.31 -22.69 -2.41
C PHE A 292 -13.25 -22.60 -3.63
N ILE A 293 -14.36 -23.33 -3.61
CA ILE A 293 -15.33 -23.41 -4.72
C ILE A 293 -16.30 -22.23 -4.80
N ASP A 294 -16.28 -21.30 -3.83
CA ASP A 294 -17.22 -20.18 -3.72
C ASP A 294 -16.86 -18.98 -4.62
N ALA A 295 -15.62 -18.92 -5.10
CA ALA A 295 -15.10 -17.87 -5.97
C ALA A 295 -14.32 -18.44 -7.15
N MET A 296 -14.57 -17.92 -8.35
CA MET A 296 -13.93 -18.35 -9.61
C MET A 296 -12.58 -17.65 -9.92
N SER A 297 -12.18 -16.67 -9.09
CA SER A 297 -11.03 -15.80 -9.34
C SER A 297 -9.74 -16.33 -8.72
N HIS A 298 -8.59 -15.89 -9.26
CA HIS A 298 -7.23 -16.07 -8.71
C HIS A 298 -6.68 -17.50 -8.58
N HIS A 299 -7.41 -18.56 -8.96
CA HIS A 299 -6.86 -19.93 -8.98
C HIS A 299 -5.90 -20.13 -10.17
N ALA A 300 -4.65 -20.54 -9.91
CA ALA A 300 -3.69 -20.86 -10.97
C ALA A 300 -4.09 -22.11 -11.77
N THR A 301 -4.66 -23.13 -11.13
CA THR A 301 -5.20 -24.32 -11.80
C THR A 301 -6.64 -24.63 -11.35
N LYS A 302 -7.33 -25.46 -12.14
CA LYS A 302 -8.62 -26.05 -11.74
C LYS A 302 -8.51 -26.88 -10.46
N ALA A 303 -7.39 -27.60 -10.27
CA ALA A 303 -7.20 -28.48 -9.12
C ALA A 303 -7.19 -27.68 -7.81
N ASP A 304 -6.58 -26.49 -7.81
CA ASP A 304 -6.53 -25.62 -6.63
C ASP A 304 -7.91 -25.16 -6.18
N MET A 305 -8.77 -24.79 -7.14
CA MET A 305 -10.15 -24.35 -6.92
C MET A 305 -11.03 -25.43 -6.29
N ILE A 306 -10.83 -26.70 -6.67
CA ILE A 306 -11.71 -27.82 -6.28
C ILE A 306 -11.14 -28.70 -5.16
N ARG A 307 -9.92 -28.44 -4.68
CA ARG A 307 -9.23 -29.32 -3.72
C ARG A 307 -10.03 -29.53 -2.44
N SER A 308 -10.03 -30.77 -1.95
CA SER A 308 -10.46 -31.09 -0.59
C SER A 308 -9.43 -30.58 0.42
N VAL A 309 -9.91 -30.29 1.62
CA VAL A 309 -9.14 -29.96 2.83
C VAL A 309 -9.76 -30.74 3.99
N THR A 310 -8.94 -31.28 4.89
CA THR A 310 -9.41 -32.06 6.05
C THR A 310 -9.02 -31.42 7.39
N VAL A 311 -9.96 -31.40 8.33
CA VAL A 311 -9.81 -30.75 9.65
C VAL A 311 -10.46 -31.58 10.77
N PRO A 312 -10.02 -31.44 12.03
CA PRO A 312 -8.83 -30.71 12.45
C PRO A 312 -7.55 -31.54 12.33
N ASN A 313 -6.40 -30.90 12.17
CA ASN A 313 -5.09 -31.56 12.17
C ASN A 313 -4.49 -31.77 13.58
N ILE A 314 -5.09 -31.18 14.62
CA ILE A 314 -4.79 -31.41 16.04
C ILE A 314 -6.08 -31.20 16.86
N PHE A 315 -6.22 -31.89 17.98
CA PHE A 315 -7.39 -31.70 18.85
C PHE A 315 -7.41 -30.30 19.48
N PRO A 316 -8.57 -29.62 19.54
CA PRO A 316 -8.73 -28.42 20.37
C PRO A 316 -8.50 -28.71 21.85
N ASN A 317 -7.89 -27.78 22.57
CA ASN A 317 -7.58 -27.97 23.98
C ASN A 317 -8.84 -27.71 24.84
N PRO A 318 -9.34 -28.69 25.62
CA PRO A 318 -10.59 -28.56 26.38
C PRO A 318 -10.49 -27.66 27.64
N GLY A 319 -9.32 -27.05 27.89
CA GLY A 319 -9.15 -26.01 28.91
C GLY A 319 -9.54 -24.59 28.46
N VAL A 320 -9.76 -24.38 27.15
CA VAL A 320 -10.00 -23.06 26.55
C VAL A 320 -11.46 -22.65 26.67
N LEU A 321 -11.75 -21.60 27.46
CA LEU A 321 -13.12 -21.09 27.57
C LEU A 321 -13.47 -20.07 26.47
N LEU A 322 -14.45 -20.38 25.61
CA LEU A 322 -15.11 -19.38 24.77
C LEU A 322 -16.17 -18.58 25.53
N VAL A 323 -15.96 -17.26 25.62
CA VAL A 323 -16.92 -16.24 26.08
C VAL A 323 -17.50 -15.49 24.88
N GLU A 324 -18.80 -15.66 24.63
CA GLU A 324 -19.45 -15.13 23.42
C GLU A 324 -20.08 -13.76 23.66
N GLY A 325 -19.66 -12.75 22.89
CA GLY A 325 -20.10 -11.37 23.04
C GLY A 325 -19.20 -10.33 22.37
N ASP A 326 -19.60 -9.07 22.40
CA ASP A 326 -18.79 -7.93 21.95
C ASP A 326 -17.70 -7.65 22.99
N PHE A 327 -16.43 -7.65 22.58
CA PHE A 327 -15.27 -7.45 23.45
C PHE A 327 -15.44 -6.27 24.42
N ASN A 328 -15.97 -5.13 23.94
CA ASN A 328 -16.13 -3.91 24.73
C ASN A 328 -17.13 -4.05 25.89
N THR A 329 -18.02 -5.06 25.84
CA THR A 329 -19.15 -5.18 26.77
C THR A 329 -19.29 -6.54 27.46
N ALA A 330 -18.72 -7.61 26.88
CA ALA A 330 -18.79 -8.97 27.40
C ALA A 330 -18.09 -9.14 28.77
N PHE A 331 -17.17 -8.21 29.08
CA PHE A 331 -16.30 -8.24 30.27
C PHE A 331 -16.47 -6.99 31.14
N ASN A 332 -17.66 -6.36 31.16
CA ASN A 332 -17.89 -5.13 31.91
C ASN A 332 -17.81 -5.27 33.44
N ASP A 333 -17.90 -6.50 33.95
CA ASP A 333 -17.76 -6.86 35.36
C ASP A 333 -16.33 -7.27 35.76
N GLN A 334 -15.37 -7.24 34.81
CA GLN A 334 -14.04 -7.85 34.94
C GLN A 334 -12.89 -6.83 34.87
N GLN A 335 -13.02 -5.70 35.58
CA GLN A 335 -11.92 -4.75 35.73
C GLN A 335 -10.73 -5.40 36.44
N GLY A 336 -9.51 -5.25 35.90
CA GLY A 336 -8.30 -5.80 36.50
C GLY A 336 -8.27 -7.33 36.60
N HIS A 337 -8.91 -8.05 35.68
CA HIS A 337 -9.08 -9.50 35.77
C HIS A 337 -7.95 -10.31 35.12
N TYR A 338 -7.37 -9.80 34.03
CA TYR A 338 -6.44 -10.55 33.17
C TYR A 338 -4.98 -10.18 33.43
N ASP A 339 -4.12 -11.20 33.38
CA ASP A 339 -2.66 -11.02 33.42
C ASP A 339 -2.13 -10.65 32.03
N ILE A 340 -2.72 -11.24 30.97
CA ILE A 340 -2.33 -11.03 29.59
C ILE A 340 -3.57 -10.91 28.68
N ILE A 341 -3.54 -9.98 27.72
CA ILE A 341 -4.49 -9.92 26.59
C ILE A 341 -3.70 -10.07 25.28
N VAL A 342 -4.16 -10.94 24.38
CA VAL A 342 -3.52 -11.20 23.09
C VAL A 342 -4.49 -10.88 21.95
N THR A 343 -4.20 -9.85 21.16
CA THR A 343 -5.03 -9.46 20.01
C THR A 343 -4.36 -9.90 18.70
N HIS A 344 -4.96 -10.86 18.00
CA HIS A 344 -4.38 -11.46 16.79
C HIS A 344 -5.30 -11.24 15.57
N PHE A 345 -4.89 -10.37 14.64
CA PHE A 345 -5.72 -9.86 13.53
C PHE A 345 -7.10 -9.36 14.01
N PHE A 346 -7.09 -8.44 14.98
CA PHE A 346 -8.30 -8.02 15.69
C PHE A 346 -8.50 -6.50 15.81
N ILE A 347 -7.47 -5.71 16.12
CA ILE A 347 -7.68 -4.30 16.50
C ILE A 347 -8.22 -3.43 15.37
N ASP A 348 -7.89 -3.77 14.12
CA ASP A 348 -8.39 -3.16 12.89
C ASP A 348 -9.87 -3.46 12.58
N THR A 349 -10.48 -4.42 13.30
CA THR A 349 -11.94 -4.64 13.26
C THR A 349 -12.73 -3.54 13.98
N ALA A 350 -12.08 -2.77 14.87
CA ALA A 350 -12.76 -1.85 15.77
C ALA A 350 -13.47 -0.70 15.04
N ARG A 351 -14.80 -0.58 15.19
CA ARG A 351 -15.51 0.62 14.73
C ARG A 351 -15.12 1.90 15.50
N ASN A 352 -14.70 1.74 16.75
CA ASN A 352 -14.01 2.78 17.52
C ASN A 352 -12.78 2.14 18.17
N LEU A 353 -11.60 2.38 17.62
CA LEU A 353 -10.34 1.79 18.09
C LEU A 353 -10.02 2.20 19.54
N MET A 354 -10.34 3.44 19.93
CA MET A 354 -10.18 3.92 21.31
C MET A 354 -10.94 3.05 22.31
N ALA A 355 -12.15 2.59 21.98
CA ALA A 355 -12.94 1.74 22.88
C ALA A 355 -12.31 0.34 23.09
N TYR A 356 -11.57 -0.17 22.10
CA TYR A 356 -10.76 -1.38 22.28
C TYR A 356 -9.59 -1.10 23.24
N PHE A 357 -8.89 0.03 23.10
CA PHE A 357 -7.80 0.41 24.02
C PHE A 357 -8.30 0.63 25.46
N ASP A 358 -9.40 1.38 25.64
CA ASP A 358 -10.10 1.56 26.92
C ASP A 358 -10.45 0.20 27.55
N THR A 359 -10.90 -0.75 26.73
CA THR A 359 -11.27 -2.09 27.19
C THR A 359 -10.04 -2.92 27.55
N ILE A 360 -8.97 -2.91 26.74
CA ILE A 360 -7.70 -3.60 27.05
C ILE A 360 -7.14 -3.09 28.38
N GLN A 361 -7.03 -1.77 28.55
CA GLN A 361 -6.51 -1.15 29.76
C GLN A 361 -7.37 -1.48 30.98
N ARG A 362 -8.70 -1.43 30.86
CA ARG A 362 -9.64 -1.74 31.95
C ARG A 362 -9.59 -3.22 32.37
N LEU A 363 -9.38 -4.14 31.43
CA LEU A 363 -9.40 -5.59 31.69
C LEU A 363 -8.07 -6.13 32.22
N LEU A 364 -6.95 -5.49 31.90
CA LEU A 364 -5.64 -5.82 32.44
C LEU A 364 -5.51 -5.44 33.92
N LYS A 365 -4.79 -6.28 34.68
CA LYS A 365 -4.23 -5.92 35.98
C LYS A 365 -3.17 -4.81 35.82
N PRO A 366 -2.89 -4.01 36.86
CA PRO A 366 -1.68 -3.17 36.90
C PRO A 366 -0.43 -4.01 36.64
N GLY A 367 0.44 -3.59 35.70
CA GLY A 367 1.60 -4.36 35.24
C GLY A 367 1.27 -5.59 34.36
N GLY A 368 -0.02 -5.83 34.05
CA GLY A 368 -0.46 -6.82 33.08
C GLY A 368 -0.04 -6.45 31.65
N LYS A 369 -0.02 -7.45 30.77
CA LYS A 369 0.61 -7.37 29.44
C LYS A 369 -0.41 -7.40 28.31
N TRP A 370 -0.33 -6.45 27.39
CA TRP A 370 -0.99 -6.57 26.09
C TRP A 370 0.03 -7.03 25.04
N VAL A 371 -0.29 -8.11 24.32
CA VAL A 371 0.44 -8.58 23.14
C VAL A 371 -0.46 -8.35 21.92
N ASN A 372 -0.01 -7.55 20.95
CA ASN A 372 -0.66 -7.46 19.63
C ASN A 372 0.10 -8.27 18.57
N PHE A 373 -0.63 -8.84 17.62
CA PHE A 373 -0.08 -9.34 16.35
C PHE A 373 -1.09 -9.12 15.22
N GLY A 374 -0.78 -8.27 14.24
CA GLY A 374 -1.63 -8.14 13.05
C GLY A 374 -1.38 -6.90 12.19
N PRO A 375 -2.13 -6.75 11.09
CA PRO A 375 -2.12 -5.57 10.24
C PRO A 375 -3.08 -4.49 10.77
N LEU A 376 -3.23 -3.40 10.00
CA LEU A 376 -4.18 -2.32 10.24
C LEU A 376 -5.18 -2.19 9.07
N LEU A 377 -5.92 -3.27 8.77
CA LEU A 377 -6.83 -3.34 7.63
C LEU A 377 -8.25 -2.85 8.01
N TYR A 378 -8.41 -1.53 8.09
CA TYR A 378 -9.65 -0.86 8.51
C TYR A 378 -10.84 -1.07 7.56
N GLY A 379 -11.59 -2.17 7.74
CA GLY A 379 -12.75 -2.53 6.91
C GLY A 379 -14.14 -2.15 7.45
N THR A 380 -14.28 -1.80 8.73
CA THR A 380 -15.59 -1.78 9.43
C THR A 380 -16.32 -0.43 9.46
N GLY A 381 -15.90 0.53 8.64
CA GLY A 381 -16.33 1.93 8.71
C GLY A 381 -16.00 2.58 10.07
N PRO A 382 -14.73 2.52 10.51
CA PRO A 382 -14.32 3.02 11.82
C PRO A 382 -14.33 4.55 11.90
N PHE A 383 -14.50 5.07 13.11
CA PHE A 383 -14.51 6.51 13.39
C PHE A 383 -13.13 7.16 13.33
N VAL A 384 -12.07 6.38 13.58
CA VAL A 384 -10.66 6.79 13.54
C VAL A 384 -9.87 5.65 12.90
N GLN A 385 -8.93 5.98 12.02
CA GLN A 385 -8.03 5.04 11.34
C GLN A 385 -6.61 5.51 11.63
N LEU A 386 -5.95 4.84 12.56
CA LEU A 386 -4.60 5.21 13.00
C LEU A 386 -3.58 4.38 12.23
N SER A 387 -2.48 5.00 11.80
CA SER A 387 -1.26 4.28 11.47
C SER A 387 -0.71 3.55 12.71
N LEU A 388 0.29 2.69 12.52
CA LEU A 388 0.95 2.05 13.66
C LEU A 388 1.57 3.08 14.60
N GLU A 389 2.25 4.08 14.06
CA GLU A 389 2.96 5.12 14.81
C GLU A 389 1.98 5.79 15.77
N GLU A 390 0.87 6.31 15.24
CA GLU A 390 -0.22 6.88 16.01
C GLU A 390 -0.86 5.89 17.01
N ILE A 391 -0.88 4.58 16.75
CA ILE A 391 -1.32 3.58 17.74
C ILE A 391 -0.34 3.49 18.90
N ILE A 392 0.97 3.40 18.63
CA ILE A 392 1.99 3.35 19.68
C ILE A 392 1.93 4.64 20.50
N ASP A 393 1.91 5.80 19.86
CA ASP A 393 1.86 7.11 20.51
C ASP A 393 0.59 7.28 21.36
N VAL A 394 -0.59 6.90 20.82
CA VAL A 394 -1.85 6.97 21.56
C VAL A 394 -1.85 6.05 22.77
N VAL A 395 -1.33 4.81 22.68
CA VAL A 395 -1.35 3.90 23.83
C VAL A 395 -0.23 4.21 24.83
N GLU A 396 0.89 4.80 24.41
CA GLU A 396 1.90 5.38 25.31
C GLU A 396 1.34 6.60 26.08
N GLU A 397 0.59 7.50 25.44
CA GLU A 397 -0.13 8.60 26.14
C GLU A 397 -1.28 8.08 27.03
N MET A 398 -1.92 6.96 26.67
CA MET A 398 -2.84 6.25 27.59
C MET A 398 -2.09 5.56 28.75
N GLY A 399 -0.75 5.57 28.78
CA GLY A 399 0.07 5.10 29.89
C GLY A 399 0.57 3.65 29.78
N PHE A 400 0.61 3.08 28.58
CA PHE A 400 1.28 1.80 28.31
C PHE A 400 2.77 2.01 27.95
N GLU A 401 3.69 1.33 28.63
CA GLU A 401 5.12 1.29 28.32
C GLU A 401 5.42 0.09 27.42
N PHE A 402 5.99 0.29 26.23
CA PHE A 402 6.41 -0.84 25.39
C PHE A 402 7.64 -1.56 25.97
N GLU A 403 7.67 -2.89 25.82
CA GLU A 403 8.78 -3.78 26.18
C GLU A 403 9.43 -4.36 24.92
N ASP A 404 10.73 -4.63 24.97
CA ASP A 404 11.42 -5.28 23.84
C ASP A 404 11.08 -6.78 23.81
N LEU A 405 10.98 -7.30 22.60
CA LEU A 405 10.60 -8.68 22.29
C LEU A 405 11.77 -9.42 21.64
N CYS A 406 11.70 -10.75 21.63
CA CYS A 406 12.75 -11.54 20.97
C CYS A 406 12.80 -11.24 19.47
N ASN A 407 14.00 -11.36 18.86
CA ASN A 407 14.19 -11.14 17.42
C ASN A 407 13.39 -12.12 16.53
N GLU A 408 12.85 -13.19 17.11
CA GLU A 408 11.92 -14.13 16.44
C GLU A 408 10.58 -13.46 16.07
N CYS A 409 10.24 -12.33 16.71
CA CYS A 409 9.09 -11.49 16.38
C CYS A 409 9.33 -10.51 15.21
N GLY A 410 10.52 -10.56 14.58
CA GLY A 410 10.88 -9.71 13.45
C GLY A 410 11.77 -8.52 13.84
N GLU A 411 12.13 -7.72 12.84
CA GLU A 411 12.95 -6.52 12.99
C GLU A 411 12.15 -5.37 13.60
N LEU A 412 12.82 -4.40 14.25
CA LEU A 412 12.18 -3.20 14.78
C LEU A 412 11.50 -2.40 13.64
N THR A 413 10.26 -1.96 13.86
CA THR A 413 9.49 -1.20 12.86
C THR A 413 9.98 0.24 12.73
N PHE A 414 10.40 0.82 13.86
CA PHE A 414 10.94 2.17 13.95
C PHE A 414 12.23 2.12 14.76
N GLU A 415 13.22 2.91 14.38
CA GLU A 415 14.43 3.08 15.19
C GLU A 415 14.06 3.71 16.55
N GLY A 416 14.65 3.23 17.65
CA GLY A 416 14.37 3.70 19.01
C GLY A 416 13.06 3.20 19.66
N ARG A 417 12.00 2.89 18.91
CA ARG A 417 10.79 2.23 19.45
C ARG A 417 10.98 0.70 19.51
N LYS A 418 10.11 0.00 20.25
CA LYS A 418 10.21 -1.45 20.52
C LYS A 418 9.21 -2.33 19.76
N ALA A 419 8.32 -1.71 18.96
CA ALA A 419 7.42 -2.46 18.08
C ALA A 419 8.21 -3.14 16.95
N ARG A 420 7.79 -4.34 16.55
CA ARG A 420 8.48 -5.19 15.56
C ARG A 420 7.57 -5.58 14.39
N THR A 421 8.13 -5.59 13.19
CA THR A 421 7.44 -5.97 11.95
C THR A 421 7.79 -7.40 11.55
N SER A 422 6.78 -8.25 11.42
CA SER A 422 6.86 -9.57 10.76
C SER A 422 6.05 -9.56 9.46
N LEU A 423 6.48 -10.35 8.46
CA LEU A 423 5.69 -10.61 7.25
C LEU A 423 4.79 -11.83 7.50
N ALA A 424 3.47 -11.62 7.55
CA ALA A 424 2.50 -12.70 7.65
C ALA A 424 1.37 -12.55 6.63
N ASN A 425 0.92 -13.69 6.10
CA ASN A 425 -0.22 -13.75 5.19
C ASN A 425 -1.53 -13.86 5.96
N LEU A 426 -2.67 -13.63 5.30
CA LEU A 426 -3.99 -13.98 5.83
C LEU A 426 -4.82 -14.70 4.75
N HIS A 427 -5.48 -15.78 5.15
CA HIS A 427 -6.25 -16.70 4.29
C HIS A 427 -5.48 -17.19 3.06
N TRP A 428 -4.22 -17.57 3.26
CA TRP A 428 -3.29 -17.97 2.21
C TRP A 428 -3.73 -19.25 1.49
N ALA A 429 -3.74 -19.19 0.16
CA ALA A 429 -3.82 -20.37 -0.69
C ALA A 429 -2.50 -20.50 -1.49
N PRO A 430 -1.76 -21.63 -1.39
CA PRO A 430 -0.43 -21.78 -1.99
C PRO A 430 -0.35 -21.49 -3.50
N SER A 431 -1.44 -21.69 -4.21
CA SER A 431 -1.55 -21.60 -5.67
C SER A 431 -2.38 -20.39 -6.16
N ALA A 432 -2.61 -19.39 -5.30
CA ALA A 432 -3.35 -18.19 -5.71
C ALA A 432 -2.46 -17.22 -6.49
N MET A 433 -2.98 -16.72 -7.61
CA MET A 433 -2.32 -15.71 -8.47
C MET A 433 -2.40 -14.28 -7.92
N LEU A 434 -2.90 -14.10 -6.69
CA LEU A 434 -2.90 -12.84 -5.95
C LEU A 434 -2.49 -13.15 -4.51
N LEU A 435 -1.41 -12.51 -4.05
CA LEU A 435 -0.89 -12.69 -2.70
C LEU A 435 -1.27 -11.48 -1.83
N ALA A 436 -2.10 -11.71 -0.81
CA ALA A 436 -2.34 -10.74 0.26
C ALA A 436 -1.31 -10.99 1.38
N ALA A 437 -0.07 -10.57 1.14
CA ALA A 437 0.96 -10.51 2.16
C ALA A 437 0.78 -9.20 2.95
N PHE A 438 0.72 -9.30 4.28
CA PHE A 438 0.62 -8.15 5.17
C PHE A 438 1.92 -7.99 5.95
N THR A 439 2.39 -6.74 6.09
CA THR A 439 3.24 -6.39 7.22
C THR A 439 2.38 -6.40 8.48
N THR A 440 2.77 -7.24 9.42
CA THR A 440 2.05 -7.51 10.67
C THR A 440 2.91 -7.17 11.86
N LEU A 441 2.26 -6.72 12.93
CA LEU A 441 2.92 -5.88 13.92
C LEU A 441 2.80 -6.41 15.33
N VAL A 442 3.97 -6.60 15.92
CA VAL A 442 4.17 -7.12 17.27
C VAL A 442 4.50 -5.99 18.22
N GLY A 443 3.73 -5.91 19.30
CA GLY A 443 3.98 -5.00 20.40
C GLY A 443 3.59 -5.65 21.71
N LEU A 444 4.45 -5.49 22.73
CA LEU A 444 4.21 -5.88 24.11
C LEU A 444 4.22 -4.60 24.95
N ALA A 445 3.17 -4.33 25.74
CA ALA A 445 3.13 -3.12 26.56
C ALA A 445 2.45 -3.29 27.94
N ALA A 446 2.85 -2.46 28.92
CA ALA A 446 2.50 -2.59 30.35
C ALA A 446 2.23 -1.23 31.02
N SER A 447 1.27 -1.13 31.95
CA SER A 447 0.73 0.18 32.39
C SER A 447 1.27 0.76 33.71
N LEU A 448 1.62 2.06 33.73
CA LEU A 448 2.05 2.82 34.93
C LEU A 448 1.64 4.32 34.90
N SER A 449 2.14 5.14 35.85
CA SER A 449 1.50 6.43 36.23
C SER A 449 2.44 7.66 36.35
N SER A 450 1.85 8.85 36.13
CA SER A 450 2.47 10.12 35.72
C SER A 450 3.36 10.89 36.71
N SER A 451 4.42 11.58 36.21
CA SER A 451 4.83 12.91 36.73
C SER A 451 5.73 13.75 35.79
N SER A 452 5.13 14.79 35.17
CA SER A 452 5.68 16.14 34.88
C SER A 452 6.99 16.39 34.08
N HIS A 453 6.81 17.06 32.94
CA HIS A 453 7.68 18.11 32.35
C HIS A 453 9.04 17.76 31.72
N ALA A 454 8.99 17.37 30.45
CA ALA A 454 9.92 17.86 29.42
C ALA A 454 9.11 18.56 28.30
N ARG A 455 9.74 19.41 27.48
CA ARG A 455 9.06 20.22 26.45
C ARG A 455 9.03 19.43 25.13
N ALA A 456 7.97 18.66 24.90
CA ALA A 456 7.81 17.83 23.71
C ALA A 456 7.89 18.66 22.41
N ALA A 457 8.72 18.22 21.46
CA ALA A 457 8.62 18.62 20.07
C ALA A 457 7.59 17.68 19.41
N GLY A 458 6.41 18.22 19.08
CA GLY A 458 5.36 17.43 18.42
C GLY A 458 5.80 16.97 17.03
N ASP A 459 5.25 15.84 16.60
CA ASP A 459 5.61 14.96 15.46
C ASP A 459 6.13 15.68 14.22
N LEU A 460 7.15 15.11 13.57
CA LEU A 460 7.77 15.70 12.39
C LEU A 460 6.83 15.65 11.17
N ILE A 461 6.14 14.54 10.94
CA ILE A 461 5.15 14.41 9.86
C ILE A 461 3.83 15.04 10.32
N VAL A 462 3.21 15.88 9.48
CA VAL A 462 2.00 16.63 9.82
C VAL A 462 0.91 16.47 8.75
N THR A 463 -0.33 16.29 9.21
CA THR A 463 -1.54 16.25 8.37
C THR A 463 -2.15 17.63 8.12
N LYS A 464 -1.64 18.66 8.81
CA LYS A 464 -1.96 20.08 8.60
C LYS A 464 -0.70 20.92 8.79
N VAL A 465 -0.48 21.89 7.92
CA VAL A 465 0.70 22.76 8.04
C VAL A 465 0.62 23.62 9.31
N PRO A 466 1.68 23.67 10.13
CA PRO A 466 1.70 24.47 11.36
C PRO A 466 1.54 25.97 11.06
N ASN A 467 0.70 26.67 11.81
CA ASN A 467 0.54 28.12 11.71
C ASN A 467 1.66 28.92 12.43
N TYR A 468 2.84 28.32 12.55
CA TYR A 468 4.04 28.89 13.16
C TYR A 468 5.30 28.15 12.69
N VAL A 469 6.46 28.78 12.78
CA VAL A 469 7.74 28.17 12.41
C VAL A 469 8.09 26.99 13.33
N ARG A 470 8.23 25.81 12.72
CA ARG A 470 8.85 24.60 13.28
C ARG A 470 9.31 23.70 12.13
N PRO A 471 10.21 22.71 12.34
CA PRO A 471 10.50 21.71 11.31
C PRO A 471 9.31 20.79 11.14
N TYR A 472 8.94 20.42 9.91
CA TYR A 472 7.86 19.47 9.64
C TYR A 472 7.97 18.83 8.24
N ILE A 473 7.18 17.77 8.01
CA ILE A 473 7.06 17.01 6.76
C ILE A 473 5.57 16.90 6.38
N VAL A 474 5.23 17.24 5.15
CA VAL A 474 3.91 17.00 4.56
C VAL A 474 4.01 15.83 3.58
N ARG A 475 3.03 14.91 3.61
CA ARG A 475 2.94 13.81 2.64
C ARG A 475 2.05 14.16 1.44
N ALA A 476 2.39 13.63 0.27
CA ALA A 476 1.68 13.89 -0.99
C ALA A 476 0.16 13.73 -0.86
N TYR A 477 -0.60 14.75 -1.27
CA TYR A 477 -2.07 14.84 -1.23
C TYR A 477 -2.76 14.70 0.15
N THR A 478 -2.03 14.54 1.26
CA THR A 478 -2.63 14.35 2.60
C THR A 478 -3.23 15.62 3.20
N LEU A 479 -2.78 16.81 2.76
CA LEU A 479 -3.41 18.07 3.13
C LEU A 479 -4.82 18.21 2.52
N ASP A 480 -5.72 18.79 3.30
CA ASP A 480 -6.95 19.43 2.81
C ASP A 480 -6.60 20.44 1.71
N GLY A 481 -7.34 20.41 0.60
CA GLY A 481 -7.18 21.33 -0.52
C GLY A 481 -8.24 22.42 -0.58
N TYR A 482 -7.97 23.44 -1.38
CA TYR A 482 -8.86 24.57 -1.70
C TYR A 482 -9.17 24.53 -3.20
N ARG A 483 -10.46 24.51 -3.57
CA ARG A 483 -10.87 24.30 -4.96
C ARG A 483 -11.40 25.57 -5.63
N VAL A 484 -10.80 25.95 -6.76
CA VAL A 484 -11.29 27.01 -7.65
C VAL A 484 -11.59 26.37 -9.01
N GLY A 485 -12.86 26.40 -9.43
CA GLY A 485 -13.32 25.65 -10.62
C GLY A 485 -12.97 24.16 -10.54
N SER A 486 -12.14 23.68 -11.48
CA SER A 486 -11.61 22.31 -11.53
C SER A 486 -10.28 22.09 -10.78
N GLN A 487 -9.59 23.16 -10.38
CA GLN A 487 -8.25 23.09 -9.79
C GLN A 487 -8.31 22.90 -8.28
N VAL A 488 -7.43 22.04 -7.73
CA VAL A 488 -7.28 21.84 -6.28
C VAL A 488 -5.88 22.28 -5.85
N TYR A 489 -5.83 23.35 -5.07
CA TYR A 489 -4.62 23.91 -4.47
C TYR A 489 -4.39 23.32 -3.08
N ARG A 490 -3.14 22.96 -2.77
CA ARG A 490 -2.65 22.59 -1.44
C ARG A 490 -1.41 23.41 -1.15
N PHE A 491 -1.11 23.65 0.13
CA PHE A 491 -0.03 24.55 0.54
C PHE A 491 0.92 23.85 1.52
N PRO A 492 1.87 23.01 1.05
CA PRO A 492 2.85 22.37 1.93
C PRO A 492 3.74 23.35 2.70
N VAL A 493 3.94 24.57 2.18
CA VAL A 493 4.57 25.68 2.93
C VAL A 493 3.71 26.93 2.80
N THR A 494 3.52 27.64 3.90
CA THR A 494 2.67 28.84 4.02
C THR A 494 3.48 29.97 4.66
N GLY A 495 3.04 31.22 4.51
CA GLY A 495 3.63 32.37 5.20
C GLY A 495 3.72 32.15 6.73
N PRO A 496 2.64 31.77 7.44
CA PRO A 496 2.71 31.45 8.87
C PRO A 496 3.71 30.33 9.24
N SER A 497 3.92 29.33 8.37
CA SER A 497 4.88 28.25 8.63
C SER A 497 6.33 28.62 8.26
N SER A 498 6.53 29.51 7.29
CA SER A 498 7.83 29.98 6.81
C SER A 498 8.29 31.33 7.37
N ASN A 499 7.52 31.93 8.30
CA ASN A 499 7.68 33.32 8.73
C ASN A 499 7.69 34.32 7.55
N TYR A 500 6.77 34.07 6.60
CA TYR A 500 6.57 34.84 5.37
C TYR A 500 7.79 34.89 4.43
N ALA A 501 8.73 33.95 4.58
CA ALA A 501 9.89 33.84 3.69
C ALA A 501 9.47 33.39 2.27
N PHE A 502 8.68 32.33 2.17
CA PHE A 502 8.11 31.82 0.90
C PHE A 502 6.88 30.93 1.16
N THR A 503 6.06 30.76 0.14
CA THR A 503 4.94 29.81 0.09
C THR A 503 5.23 28.76 -0.98
N LEU A 504 4.92 27.50 -0.70
CA LEU A 504 5.00 26.39 -1.65
C LEU A 504 3.58 25.87 -1.86
N ILE A 505 3.12 25.91 -3.11
CA ILE A 505 1.78 25.52 -3.54
C ILE A 505 1.85 24.31 -4.48
N SER A 506 1.00 23.32 -4.27
CA SER A 506 0.80 22.18 -5.17
C SER A 506 -0.61 22.25 -5.76
N THR A 507 -0.69 22.30 -7.08
CA THR A 507 -1.94 22.48 -7.85
C THR A 507 -2.22 21.24 -8.67
N ALA A 508 -3.19 20.43 -8.26
CA ALA A 508 -3.61 19.22 -8.96
C ALA A 508 -4.92 19.47 -9.72
N ALA A 509 -4.95 19.20 -11.02
CA ALA A 509 -6.08 19.56 -11.87
C ALA A 509 -6.19 18.71 -13.16
N PRO A 510 -7.38 18.61 -13.78
CA PRO A 510 -7.57 18.08 -15.13
C PRO A 510 -7.31 19.13 -16.22
N ALA A 511 -7.17 18.69 -17.47
CA ALA A 511 -7.08 19.55 -18.65
C ALA A 511 -8.24 20.56 -18.75
N SER A 512 -7.96 21.74 -19.32
CA SER A 512 -8.91 22.83 -19.54
C SER A 512 -8.75 23.42 -20.94
N THR A 513 -9.86 23.67 -21.64
CA THR A 513 -9.84 24.42 -22.91
C THR A 513 -9.79 25.94 -22.70
N SER A 514 -10.11 26.39 -21.49
CA SER A 514 -9.95 27.77 -21.00
C SER A 514 -8.62 27.94 -20.25
N LEU A 515 -8.14 29.18 -20.13
CA LEU A 515 -7.00 29.51 -19.28
C LEU A 515 -7.26 29.10 -17.82
N GLY A 516 -6.19 28.73 -17.11
CA GLY A 516 -6.23 28.35 -15.70
C GLY A 516 -6.52 29.52 -14.75
N VAL A 517 -6.16 30.74 -15.18
CA VAL A 517 -6.40 32.02 -14.51
C VAL A 517 -6.47 33.10 -15.61
N LEU A 518 -7.17 34.22 -15.40
CA LEU A 518 -7.11 35.36 -16.31
C LEU A 518 -5.73 36.05 -16.24
N PRO A 519 -5.24 36.66 -17.35
CA PRO A 519 -3.94 37.34 -17.34
C PRO A 519 -3.84 38.46 -16.30
N HIS A 520 -2.78 38.43 -15.50
CA HIS A 520 -2.54 39.37 -14.40
C HIS A 520 -1.02 39.51 -14.12
N ALA A 521 -0.66 40.33 -13.14
CA ALA A 521 0.71 40.48 -12.64
C ALA A 521 0.72 40.76 -11.12
N HIS A 522 1.89 40.61 -10.50
CA HIS A 522 2.16 40.83 -9.07
C HIS A 522 3.23 41.92 -8.88
N ALA A 523 3.07 42.81 -7.92
CA ALA A 523 4.04 43.88 -7.64
C ALA A 523 4.93 43.58 -6.43
N ILE A 524 4.52 42.66 -5.55
CA ILE A 524 5.22 42.26 -4.31
C ILE A 524 5.74 40.83 -4.42
N HIS A 525 5.03 39.94 -5.12
CA HIS A 525 5.39 38.53 -5.23
C HIS A 525 6.15 38.21 -6.53
N TYR A 526 7.22 37.42 -6.38
CA TYR A 526 7.87 36.67 -7.45
C TYR A 526 7.26 35.27 -7.47
N GLU A 527 6.74 34.82 -8.61
CA GLU A 527 6.24 33.47 -8.80
C GLU A 527 7.20 32.59 -9.62
N ASN A 528 7.24 31.31 -9.26
CA ASN A 528 8.07 30.30 -9.89
C ASN A 528 7.19 29.10 -10.21
N PHE A 529 7.30 28.56 -11.42
CA PHE A 529 6.41 27.52 -11.94
C PHE A 529 7.20 26.27 -12.33
N TYR A 530 7.00 25.19 -11.60
CA TYR A 530 7.59 23.87 -11.89
C TYR A 530 6.50 22.88 -12.32
N CYS A 531 6.80 22.03 -13.30
CA CYS A 531 5.87 21.00 -13.77
C CYS A 531 6.22 19.63 -13.16
N LEU A 532 5.40 19.14 -12.23
CA LEU A 532 5.60 17.84 -11.58
C LEU A 532 4.93 16.70 -12.36
N LYS A 533 3.73 16.91 -12.90
CA LYS A 533 2.99 15.90 -13.69
C LYS A 533 2.19 16.53 -14.83
N GLY A 534 1.96 15.75 -15.90
CA GLY A 534 1.24 16.21 -17.09
C GLY A 534 1.99 17.29 -17.88
N ARG A 535 1.26 18.18 -18.54
CA ARG A 535 1.78 19.35 -19.25
C ARG A 535 0.84 20.54 -19.11
N TYR A 536 1.41 21.73 -19.06
CA TYR A 536 0.67 23.00 -19.14
C TYR A 536 1.42 24.01 -20.00
N ALA A 537 0.69 24.88 -20.68
CA ALA A 537 1.24 26.08 -21.27
C ALA A 537 1.39 27.15 -20.18
N LEU A 538 2.51 27.87 -20.18
CA LEU A 538 2.77 29.07 -19.37
C LEU A 538 3.24 30.19 -20.30
N TRP A 539 2.68 31.38 -20.14
CA TRP A 539 3.08 32.58 -20.87
C TRP A 539 3.54 33.67 -19.91
N THR A 540 4.59 34.38 -20.30
CA THR A 540 5.08 35.59 -19.63
C THR A 540 5.16 36.74 -20.63
N SER A 541 4.94 37.96 -20.16
CA SER A 541 5.11 39.18 -20.94
C SER A 541 5.58 40.34 -20.08
N LYS A 542 6.69 40.96 -20.47
CA LYS A 542 7.29 42.12 -19.78
C LYS A 542 7.96 43.03 -20.82
N GLU A 543 7.81 44.34 -20.66
CA GLU A 543 8.31 45.37 -21.59
C GLU A 543 7.93 45.14 -23.07
N ASN A 544 6.79 44.49 -23.32
CA ASN A 544 6.27 44.06 -24.63
C ASN A 544 6.99 42.84 -25.28
N VAL A 545 8.01 42.27 -24.63
CA VAL A 545 8.53 40.94 -24.98
C VAL A 545 7.56 39.91 -24.40
N THR A 546 7.07 38.98 -25.22
CA THR A 546 6.13 37.93 -24.81
C THR A 546 6.66 36.57 -25.23
N SER A 547 6.72 35.62 -24.28
CA SER A 547 7.20 34.26 -24.50
C SER A 547 6.25 33.26 -23.86
N GLY A 548 5.94 32.18 -24.58
CA GLY A 548 5.14 31.06 -24.11
C GLY A 548 5.89 29.74 -24.24
N ARG A 549 5.78 28.87 -23.23
CA ARG A 549 6.33 27.50 -23.25
C ARG A 549 5.25 26.49 -22.83
N ILE A 550 5.24 25.33 -23.48
CA ILE A 550 4.59 24.13 -22.95
C ILE A 550 5.60 23.46 -22.02
N LEU A 551 5.33 23.49 -20.73
CA LEU A 551 6.09 22.79 -19.70
C LEU A 551 5.64 21.33 -19.60
N SER A 552 6.60 20.46 -19.33
CA SER A 552 6.49 19.02 -19.17
C SER A 552 7.24 18.55 -17.90
N PRO A 553 7.10 17.29 -17.44
CA PRO A 553 7.50 16.88 -16.09
C PRO A 553 9.00 17.05 -15.78
N GLY A 554 9.36 18.15 -15.11
CA GLY A 554 10.71 18.60 -14.79
C GLY A 554 11.12 19.95 -15.39
N ASP A 555 10.27 20.58 -16.19
CA ASP A 555 10.47 21.92 -16.75
C ASP A 555 10.06 23.02 -15.77
N TYR A 556 10.65 24.20 -15.95
CA TYR A 556 10.55 25.36 -15.06
C TYR A 556 10.30 26.68 -15.81
N GLY A 557 9.58 27.63 -15.20
CA GLY A 557 9.42 29.01 -15.65
C GLY A 557 9.47 30.02 -14.50
N ALA A 558 10.19 31.13 -14.71
CA ALA A 558 10.32 32.24 -13.77
C ALA A 558 9.37 33.41 -14.12
N VAL A 559 8.68 33.95 -13.12
CA VAL A 559 7.77 35.10 -13.24
C VAL A 559 8.12 36.16 -12.19
N PRO A 560 9.12 37.02 -12.45
CA PRO A 560 9.47 38.14 -11.57
C PRO A 560 8.36 39.18 -11.48
N HIS A 561 8.49 40.09 -10.50
CA HIS A 561 7.59 41.24 -10.29
C HIS A 561 7.23 41.99 -11.57
N ASP A 562 6.01 42.51 -11.65
CA ASP A 562 5.40 43.22 -12.79
C ASP A 562 5.35 42.45 -14.12
N THR A 563 5.67 41.15 -14.14
CA THR A 563 5.49 40.29 -15.32
C THR A 563 4.02 39.93 -15.48
N ILE A 564 3.45 40.23 -16.66
CA ILE A 564 2.12 39.74 -17.04
C ILE A 564 2.24 38.25 -17.34
N HIS A 565 1.42 37.41 -16.71
CA HIS A 565 1.47 35.98 -16.95
C HIS A 565 0.08 35.32 -16.95
N THR A 566 0.04 34.08 -17.43
CA THR A 566 -1.13 33.17 -17.38
C THR A 566 -0.69 31.75 -17.73
N PHE A 567 -1.47 30.73 -17.34
CA PHE A 567 -1.23 29.33 -17.71
C PHE A 567 -2.48 28.63 -18.28
N GLN A 568 -2.30 27.48 -18.92
CA GLN A 568 -3.39 26.59 -19.37
C GLN A 568 -3.01 25.12 -19.19
N LEU A 569 -3.90 24.34 -18.56
CA LEU A 569 -3.71 22.93 -18.25
C LEU A 569 -4.05 22.05 -19.48
N LEU A 570 -3.10 21.26 -19.98
CA LEU A 570 -3.25 20.57 -21.28
C LEU A 570 -3.54 19.07 -21.18
N ASP A 571 -2.99 18.38 -20.17
CA ASP A 571 -3.13 16.92 -20.01
C ASP A 571 -4.21 16.51 -18.99
N PRO A 572 -4.79 15.29 -19.07
CA PRO A 572 -5.91 14.87 -18.21
C PRO A 572 -5.63 14.84 -16.69
N PHE A 573 -4.35 14.86 -16.30
CA PHE A 573 -3.87 15.12 -14.94
C PHE A 573 -2.61 15.97 -15.07
N VAL A 574 -2.72 17.24 -14.70
CA VAL A 574 -1.59 18.15 -14.50
C VAL A 574 -1.33 18.29 -12.99
N GLU A 575 -0.05 18.36 -12.63
CA GLU A 575 0.37 18.82 -11.32
C GLU A 575 1.46 19.88 -11.47
N LEU A 576 1.12 21.08 -11.02
CA LEU A 576 1.93 22.30 -11.07
C LEU A 576 2.36 22.62 -9.65
N VAL A 577 3.66 22.66 -9.41
CA VAL A 577 4.24 23.13 -8.16
C VAL A 577 4.62 24.60 -8.37
N GLY A 578 4.21 25.45 -7.44
CA GLY A 578 4.59 26.85 -7.40
C GLY A 578 5.40 27.16 -6.15
N VAL A 579 6.40 28.03 -6.31
CA VAL A 579 7.11 28.66 -5.20
C VAL A 579 6.91 30.16 -5.33
N ILE A 580 6.46 30.80 -4.26
CA ILE A 580 6.04 32.20 -4.26
C ILE A 580 6.80 32.92 -3.14
N GLN A 581 7.45 34.03 -3.48
CA GLN A 581 8.30 34.80 -2.57
C GLN A 581 7.90 36.28 -2.60
N PRO A 582 7.57 36.92 -1.46
CA PRO A 582 7.51 36.36 -0.10
C PRO A 582 6.35 35.36 0.09
N GLY A 583 6.30 34.73 1.27
CA GLY A 583 5.18 33.86 1.65
C GLY A 583 3.95 34.65 2.10
N GLY A 584 2.78 34.01 2.17
CA GLY A 584 1.50 34.60 2.59
C GLY A 584 0.47 34.76 1.45
N PHE A 585 0.89 34.62 0.19
CA PHE A 585 0.02 34.74 -0.98
C PHE A 585 -1.12 33.69 -1.03
N GLU A 586 -1.02 32.60 -0.26
CA GLU A 586 -2.08 31.58 -0.12
C GLU A 586 -3.43 32.14 0.36
N ASP A 587 -3.44 33.29 1.06
CA ASP A 587 -4.67 33.97 1.48
C ASP A 587 -5.58 34.37 0.29
N LEU A 588 -5.00 34.61 -0.90
CA LEU A 588 -5.74 34.80 -2.15
C LEU A 588 -6.59 33.57 -2.49
N PHE A 589 -5.98 32.38 -2.42
CA PHE A 589 -6.64 31.13 -2.77
C PHE A 589 -7.65 30.72 -1.71
N TYR A 590 -7.42 31.04 -0.44
CA TYR A 590 -8.41 30.88 0.63
C TYR A 590 -9.65 31.77 0.40
N PHE A 591 -9.46 32.98 -0.14
CA PHE A 591 -10.55 33.87 -0.53
C PHE A 591 -11.28 33.42 -1.81
N LEU A 592 -10.55 32.93 -2.83
CA LEU A 592 -11.13 32.49 -4.11
C LEU A 592 -11.80 31.10 -4.05
N ALA A 593 -11.50 30.29 -3.03
CA ALA A 593 -11.98 28.92 -2.92
C ALA A 593 -13.52 28.81 -2.96
N ASN A 594 -14.05 28.15 -3.99
CA ASN A 594 -15.49 27.90 -4.12
C ASN A 594 -15.94 26.69 -3.26
N ALA A 595 -14.99 25.86 -2.82
CA ALA A 595 -15.17 24.81 -1.82
C ALA A 595 -13.82 24.35 -1.25
N ASN A 596 -13.81 23.87 -0.01
CA ASN A 596 -12.72 23.02 0.50
C ASN A 596 -12.83 21.63 -0.15
N TYR A 597 -11.71 20.93 -0.26
CA TYR A 597 -11.60 19.61 -0.87
C TYR A 597 -10.80 18.65 0.01
N THR A 598 -11.52 17.69 0.59
CA THR A 598 -10.97 16.55 1.34
C THR A 598 -11.36 15.26 0.62
N SER A 599 -10.44 14.30 0.49
CA SER A 599 -10.71 13.02 -0.18
C SER A 599 -10.32 11.84 0.71
N ASN A 600 -11.29 11.04 1.14
CA ASN A 600 -11.06 9.81 1.92
C ASN A 600 -10.31 8.70 1.17
N THR A 601 -10.10 8.87 -0.14
CA THR A 601 -9.23 8.04 -0.99
C THR A 601 -7.94 8.74 -1.43
N HIS A 602 -7.62 9.91 -0.86
CA HIS A 602 -6.49 10.77 -1.25
C HIS A 602 -6.40 11.11 -2.75
N SER A 603 -7.54 11.14 -3.45
CA SER A 603 -7.61 11.49 -4.87
C SER A 603 -7.14 12.94 -5.08
N PRO A 604 -6.19 13.22 -6.01
CA PRO A 604 -5.58 14.55 -6.16
C PRO A 604 -6.61 15.68 -6.37
N PHE A 605 -7.61 15.44 -7.23
CA PHE A 605 -8.70 16.36 -7.56
C PHE A 605 -10.01 15.58 -7.86
N PRO A 606 -11.20 16.19 -7.71
CA PRO A 606 -12.48 15.50 -7.87
C PRO A 606 -12.81 15.18 -9.34
N GLN A 607 -13.51 14.07 -9.57
CA GLN A 607 -14.10 13.74 -10.87
C GLN A 607 -15.44 14.47 -11.07
N GLY A 608 -15.66 15.07 -12.24
CA GLY A 608 -16.92 15.74 -12.57
C GLY A 608 -16.79 16.82 -13.64
N SER A 609 -17.87 17.55 -13.87
CA SER A 609 -17.87 18.82 -14.62
C SER A 609 -17.83 19.98 -13.64
N PHE A 610 -16.95 20.95 -13.89
CA PHE A 610 -16.75 22.14 -13.05
C PHE A 610 -16.88 23.41 -13.90
N SER A 611 -17.00 24.57 -13.26
CA SER A 611 -16.90 25.86 -13.95
C SER A 611 -15.47 26.08 -14.44
N ASP A 612 -15.33 26.87 -15.51
CA ASP A 612 -14.03 27.30 -16.03
C ASP A 612 -13.18 27.92 -14.92
N PRO A 613 -11.91 27.51 -14.76
CA PRO A 613 -11.07 27.96 -13.65
C PRO A 613 -10.53 29.39 -13.84
N GLY A 614 -10.52 29.92 -15.07
CA GLY A 614 -9.97 31.24 -15.39
C GLY A 614 -10.54 32.42 -14.59
N GLY A 615 -11.73 32.27 -14.01
CA GLY A 615 -12.35 33.24 -13.12
C GLY A 615 -13.17 34.33 -13.83
N ASP A 616 -13.83 35.17 -13.02
CA ASP A 616 -14.60 36.32 -13.50
C ASP A 616 -13.69 37.55 -13.67
N SER A 617 -13.70 38.16 -14.85
CA SER A 617 -13.02 39.42 -15.15
C SER A 617 -13.39 40.57 -14.20
N SER A 618 -14.62 40.55 -13.67
CA SER A 618 -15.12 41.52 -12.69
C SER A 618 -14.52 41.28 -11.31
N LEU A 619 -14.29 40.02 -10.94
CA LEU A 619 -13.71 39.63 -9.66
C LEU A 619 -12.21 39.92 -9.63
N ILE A 620 -11.44 39.46 -10.63
CA ILE A 620 -9.98 39.62 -10.66
C ILE A 620 -9.55 41.10 -10.68
N ALA A 621 -10.37 41.99 -11.24
CA ALA A 621 -10.17 43.44 -11.21
C ALA A 621 -10.38 44.09 -9.82
N THR A 622 -10.71 43.31 -8.77
CA THR A 622 -10.85 43.78 -7.38
C THR A 622 -9.79 43.22 -6.43
N LEU A 623 -8.85 42.42 -6.94
CA LEU A 623 -7.89 41.64 -6.14
C LEU A 623 -6.54 42.35 -5.92
N GLU A 624 -6.43 43.65 -6.20
CA GLU A 624 -5.22 44.45 -5.94
C GLU A 624 -4.78 44.39 -4.46
N GLY A 625 -5.74 44.25 -3.54
CA GLY A 625 -5.49 44.05 -2.10
C GLY A 625 -4.86 42.69 -1.73
N TYR A 626 -4.79 41.76 -2.69
CA TYR A 626 -4.06 40.49 -2.63
C TYR A 626 -2.84 40.49 -3.58
N ASP A 627 -2.36 41.67 -4.02
CA ASP A 627 -1.27 41.84 -5.00
C ASP A 627 -1.58 41.26 -6.40
N VAL A 628 -2.86 41.20 -6.80
CA VAL A 628 -3.27 40.72 -8.13
C VAL A 628 -3.76 41.87 -9.00
N TYR A 629 -2.95 42.26 -9.98
CA TYR A 629 -3.28 43.33 -10.92
C TYR A 629 -3.71 42.77 -12.28
N ALA A 630 -5.02 42.74 -12.52
CA ALA A 630 -5.60 42.20 -13.76
C ALA A 630 -5.12 42.91 -15.03
N LYS A 631 -4.79 42.15 -16.07
CA LYS A 631 -4.28 42.62 -17.37
C LYS A 631 -5.21 42.17 -18.52
N LEU A 632 -6.51 42.41 -18.37
CA LEU A 632 -7.60 41.88 -19.21
C LEU A 632 -7.52 42.22 -20.72
N THR A 633 -6.64 43.13 -21.13
CA THR A 633 -6.36 43.45 -22.54
C THR A 633 -5.24 42.60 -23.15
N PHE A 634 -4.51 41.81 -22.35
CA PHE A 634 -3.51 40.87 -22.82
C PHE A 634 -4.19 39.60 -23.34
N SER A 635 -3.78 39.15 -24.52
CA SER A 635 -4.14 37.85 -25.08
C SER A 635 -2.86 37.04 -25.28
N PRO A 636 -2.69 35.87 -24.65
CA PRO A 636 -1.52 35.03 -24.90
C PRO A 636 -1.49 34.55 -26.37
N PRO A 637 -0.32 34.46 -27.00
CA PRO A 637 -0.17 33.82 -28.31
C PRO A 637 -0.37 32.31 -28.19
N MET A 638 -1.46 31.78 -28.74
CA MET A 638 -1.85 30.36 -28.61
C MET A 638 -1.12 29.43 -29.59
N ASP A 639 -0.46 29.99 -30.61
CA ASP A 639 0.24 29.25 -31.66
C ASP A 639 1.63 28.79 -31.19
N PHE A 640 1.69 27.58 -30.63
CA PHE A 640 2.94 26.92 -30.28
C PHE A 640 3.56 26.22 -31.50
N GLY A 641 4.87 26.44 -31.71
CA GLY A 641 5.68 25.67 -32.64
C GLY A 641 5.87 24.22 -32.21
N ALA A 642 6.45 23.40 -33.10
CA ALA A 642 6.67 21.96 -32.85
C ALA A 642 7.67 21.67 -31.71
N ASN A 643 8.48 22.66 -31.31
CA ASN A 643 9.33 22.64 -30.12
C ASN A 643 8.56 22.84 -28.81
N GLY A 644 7.29 23.26 -28.84
CA GLY A 644 6.50 23.62 -27.66
C GLY A 644 6.74 25.05 -27.16
N ALA A 645 7.26 25.95 -27.99
CA ALA A 645 7.44 27.38 -27.69
C ALA A 645 6.69 28.27 -28.70
N THR A 646 6.35 29.50 -28.33
CA THR A 646 5.65 30.45 -29.23
C THR A 646 6.60 31.16 -30.21
N GLU A 647 7.89 31.24 -29.89
CA GLU A 647 8.91 31.82 -30.76
C GLU A 647 9.58 30.72 -31.58
N GLU A 648 9.58 30.86 -32.92
CA GLU A 648 10.07 29.84 -33.87
C GLU A 648 11.53 29.42 -33.61
N ASN A 649 12.37 30.35 -33.18
CA ASN A 649 13.79 30.12 -32.86
C ASN A 649 14.07 29.89 -31.36
N ALA A 650 13.05 29.63 -30.53
CA ALA A 650 13.25 29.39 -29.11
C ALA A 650 13.99 28.06 -28.86
N ILE A 651 15.07 28.14 -28.07
CA ILE A 651 15.75 27.00 -27.51
C ILE A 651 14.88 26.42 -26.38
N TRP A 652 14.05 25.44 -26.72
CA TRP A 652 13.23 24.66 -25.79
C TRP A 652 13.41 23.18 -26.12
N HIS A 653 13.79 22.35 -25.14
CA HIS A 653 14.15 20.93 -25.31
C HIS A 653 15.15 20.62 -26.44
N SER A 654 15.98 21.60 -26.82
CA SER A 654 16.81 21.57 -28.04
C SER A 654 18.24 22.12 -27.87
N GLY A 655 18.58 22.65 -26.69
CA GLY A 655 19.88 23.25 -26.38
C GLY A 655 19.87 23.87 -24.98
N THR A 656 21.02 24.38 -24.53
CA THR A 656 21.17 24.96 -23.19
C THR A 656 20.22 26.13 -22.96
N ASN A 657 19.61 26.18 -21.77
CA ASN A 657 18.86 27.34 -21.29
C ASN A 657 19.72 28.14 -20.29
N GLU A 658 19.80 29.45 -20.51
CA GLU A 658 20.40 30.40 -19.58
C GLU A 658 19.35 30.88 -18.57
N LEU A 659 19.81 31.27 -17.37
CA LEU A 659 18.96 31.92 -16.37
C LEU A 659 18.86 33.42 -16.68
N GLY A 660 17.85 34.12 -16.14
CA GLY A 660 17.81 35.59 -16.20
C GLY A 660 19.08 36.22 -15.62
N ASN A 661 19.55 37.33 -16.17
CA ASN A 661 20.81 37.96 -15.73
C ASN A 661 20.62 38.98 -14.59
N ASP A 662 19.38 39.12 -14.11
CA ASP A 662 18.88 40.17 -13.24
C ASP A 662 17.57 39.67 -12.57
N PRO A 663 17.06 40.34 -11.52
CA PRO A 663 15.84 39.94 -10.81
C PRO A 663 14.55 40.49 -11.43
N GLN A 664 14.54 40.81 -12.72
CA GLN A 664 13.40 41.43 -13.42
C GLN A 664 12.99 40.68 -14.70
N THR A 665 13.93 40.06 -15.40
CA THR A 665 13.71 39.34 -16.66
C THR A 665 13.05 37.97 -16.43
N PRO A 666 11.85 37.68 -16.97
CA PRO A 666 11.28 36.32 -16.96
C PRO A 666 12.03 35.38 -17.91
N PHE A 667 12.16 34.11 -17.52
CA PHE A 667 12.89 33.08 -18.29
C PHE A 667 12.31 31.68 -18.05
N PHE A 668 12.78 30.69 -18.82
CA PHE A 668 12.32 29.30 -18.74
C PHE A 668 13.51 28.34 -18.84
N VAL A 669 13.44 27.21 -18.13
CA VAL A 669 14.48 26.16 -18.13
C VAL A 669 13.83 24.81 -18.39
N ALA A 670 14.21 24.14 -19.48
CA ALA A 670 13.76 22.78 -19.77
C ALA A 670 14.57 21.76 -18.94
N LYS A 671 13.94 20.65 -18.57
CA LYS A 671 14.51 19.61 -17.69
C LYS A 671 15.88 19.13 -18.18
N GLY A 672 16.93 19.40 -17.40
CA GLY A 672 18.29 18.96 -17.74
C GLY A 672 19.03 19.88 -18.70
N TYR A 673 18.39 20.92 -19.24
CA TYR A 673 19.00 21.89 -20.17
C TYR A 673 19.56 23.13 -19.48
N GLY A 674 19.32 23.32 -18.18
CA GLY A 674 19.92 24.40 -17.39
C GLY A 674 21.43 24.21 -17.14
N PRO A 675 22.10 25.22 -16.54
CA PRO A 675 23.45 25.06 -16.02
C PRO A 675 23.45 23.99 -14.91
N LYS A 676 24.48 23.14 -14.86
CA LYS A 676 24.58 22.04 -13.89
C LYS A 676 25.95 22.01 -13.22
N TYR A 677 25.97 21.54 -11.97
CA TYR A 677 27.17 21.50 -11.13
C TYR A 677 27.27 20.16 -10.40
N LEU A 678 28.35 19.41 -10.62
CA LEU A 678 28.62 18.12 -9.99
C LEU A 678 29.47 18.29 -8.72
N ALA A 679 28.93 17.83 -7.59
CA ALA A 679 29.61 17.73 -6.30
C ALA A 679 29.74 16.26 -5.86
N GLY A 680 30.66 16.02 -4.92
CA GLY A 680 30.94 14.68 -4.38
C GLY A 680 31.79 13.79 -5.29
N ASP A 681 31.94 12.53 -4.90
CA ASP A 681 32.82 11.57 -5.56
C ASP A 681 32.37 10.10 -5.44
N LYS A 682 33.15 9.23 -6.07
CA LYS A 682 32.96 7.77 -6.15
C LYS A 682 33.27 7.00 -4.86
N ASP A 683 33.75 7.66 -3.81
CA ASP A 683 34.03 7.07 -2.50
C ASP A 683 33.03 7.55 -1.43
N SER A 684 32.08 8.42 -1.82
CA SER A 684 31.05 9.03 -0.97
C SER A 684 29.65 8.92 -1.60
N SER A 685 29.25 9.94 -2.36
CA SER A 685 27.99 10.08 -3.07
C SER A 685 28.13 11.21 -4.09
N TYR A 686 27.37 11.18 -5.20
CA TYR A 686 27.30 12.30 -6.14
C TYR A 686 26.04 13.12 -5.95
N ALA A 687 26.18 14.45 -6.09
CA ALA A 687 25.06 15.38 -6.21
C ALA A 687 25.23 16.24 -7.46
N ILE A 688 24.17 16.44 -8.24
CA ILE A 688 24.13 17.37 -9.39
C ILE A 688 23.10 18.46 -9.07
N VAL A 689 23.58 19.69 -8.89
CA VAL A 689 22.75 20.88 -8.69
C VAL A 689 22.43 21.50 -10.05
N GLU A 690 21.14 21.70 -10.32
CA GLU A 690 20.60 22.42 -11.47
C GLU A 690 19.79 23.61 -10.92
N PRO A 691 20.41 24.79 -10.70
CA PRO A 691 19.73 25.97 -10.18
C PRO A 691 18.79 26.58 -11.22
N PHE A 692 17.64 27.04 -10.76
CA PHE A 692 16.68 27.83 -11.54
C PHE A 692 16.72 29.31 -11.12
N VAL A 693 16.74 29.58 -9.81
CA VAL A 693 16.92 30.90 -9.20
C VAL A 693 18.15 30.87 -8.29
N THR A 694 19.03 31.85 -8.46
CA THR A 694 20.12 32.16 -7.53
C THR A 694 19.95 33.57 -6.98
N SER A 695 20.82 34.00 -6.07
CA SER A 695 20.82 35.37 -5.53
C SER A 695 20.87 36.48 -6.60
N GLN A 696 21.35 36.20 -7.82
CA GLN A 696 21.30 37.14 -8.95
C GLN A 696 19.87 37.35 -9.50
N GLN A 697 19.03 36.32 -9.50
CA GLN A 697 17.66 36.37 -10.03
C GLN A 697 16.62 36.71 -8.94
N SER A 698 16.98 36.63 -7.66
CA SER A 698 16.10 36.95 -6.53
C SER A 698 16.47 38.23 -5.76
N ASP A 699 17.49 38.98 -6.20
CA ASP A 699 18.13 40.07 -5.42
C ASP A 699 18.54 39.60 -4.00
N GLY A 700 19.05 38.37 -3.90
CA GLY A 700 19.48 37.73 -2.66
C GLY A 700 18.35 37.20 -1.75
N ASN A 701 17.07 37.33 -2.12
CA ASN A 701 15.95 36.96 -1.26
C ASN A 701 15.73 35.44 -1.13
N PHE A 702 16.02 34.67 -2.18
CA PHE A 702 15.89 33.20 -2.19
C PHE A 702 16.74 32.52 -3.25
N THR A 703 16.88 31.20 -3.16
CA THR A 703 17.30 30.34 -4.28
C THR A 703 16.28 29.24 -4.52
N GLU A 704 16.21 28.75 -5.75
CA GLU A 704 15.35 27.63 -6.16
C GLU A 704 16.05 26.83 -7.26
N GLY A 705 15.77 25.54 -7.32
CA GLY A 705 16.27 24.67 -8.36
C GLY A 705 16.05 23.22 -8.01
N THR A 706 16.84 22.35 -8.61
CA THR A 706 16.81 20.92 -8.28
C THR A 706 18.17 20.37 -7.91
N ILE A 707 18.17 19.36 -7.03
CA ILE A 707 19.36 18.58 -6.67
C ILE A 707 19.07 17.11 -6.99
N THR A 708 19.84 16.56 -7.91
CA THR A 708 19.83 15.13 -8.26
C THR A 708 20.87 14.41 -7.40
N LEU A 709 20.50 13.30 -6.77
CA LEU A 709 21.30 12.56 -5.79
C LEU A 709 21.53 11.13 -6.25
N SER A 710 22.76 10.64 -6.12
CA SER A 710 23.02 9.19 -6.07
C SER A 710 22.69 8.64 -4.69
N LYS A 711 22.49 7.32 -4.59
CA LYS A 711 22.55 6.65 -3.28
C LYS A 711 23.98 6.79 -2.70
N PRO A 712 24.16 7.10 -1.41
CA PRO A 712 25.47 7.05 -0.75
C PRO A 712 26.04 5.64 -0.67
N ILE A 713 27.37 5.55 -0.60
CA ILE A 713 28.08 4.28 -0.39
C ILE A 713 27.98 3.87 1.09
N THR A 714 27.75 2.58 1.33
CA THR A 714 27.57 2.00 2.68
C THR A 714 28.71 2.40 3.63
N GLY A 715 28.35 3.00 4.78
CA GLY A 715 29.29 3.46 5.80
C GLY A 715 29.75 4.92 5.65
N THR A 716 29.40 5.59 4.55
CA THR A 716 29.59 7.04 4.41
C THR A 716 28.46 7.79 5.13
N LYS A 717 28.74 8.98 5.66
CA LYS A 717 27.72 9.83 6.30
C LYS A 717 27.26 10.93 5.33
N PRO A 718 25.94 11.16 5.19
CA PRO A 718 25.40 12.33 4.51
C PRO A 718 25.95 13.63 5.08
N ALA A 719 25.99 14.68 4.26
CA ALA A 719 26.36 16.01 4.72
C ALA A 719 25.24 16.62 5.58
N THR A 720 25.59 17.13 6.76
CA THR A 720 24.68 17.85 7.65
C THR A 720 24.85 19.36 7.45
N TYR A 721 23.74 20.05 7.20
CA TYR A 721 23.64 21.48 7.00
C TYR A 721 23.02 22.16 8.21
N SER A 722 23.33 23.45 8.39
CA SER A 722 22.54 24.39 9.21
C SER A 722 22.68 25.75 8.52
N LEU A 723 21.55 26.32 8.11
CA LEU A 723 21.47 27.43 7.16
C LEU A 723 20.86 28.67 7.84
N PRO A 724 21.28 29.90 7.52
CA PRO A 724 20.73 31.12 8.13
C PRO A 724 19.28 31.41 7.70
N GLY A 725 18.82 30.85 6.58
CA GLY A 725 17.45 30.95 6.07
C GLY A 725 16.66 29.65 6.19
N HIS A 726 15.34 29.76 6.03
CA HIS A 726 14.43 28.61 5.92
C HIS A 726 14.67 27.84 4.61
N THR A 727 14.45 26.53 4.63
CA THR A 727 14.59 25.65 3.46
C THR A 727 13.40 24.72 3.34
N ALA A 728 12.93 24.45 2.12
CA ALA A 728 12.03 23.33 1.84
C ALA A 728 12.58 22.47 0.71
N LEU A 729 12.33 21.16 0.78
CA LEU A 729 12.64 20.20 -0.27
C LEU A 729 11.37 19.42 -0.62
N GLU A 730 10.94 19.46 -1.88
CA GLU A 730 9.91 18.56 -2.43
C GLU A 730 10.57 17.45 -3.23
N ILE A 731 10.15 16.21 -3.04
CA ILE A 731 10.70 15.08 -3.79
C ILE A 731 10.04 15.04 -5.17
N VAL A 732 10.85 15.03 -6.23
CA VAL A 732 10.38 15.04 -7.63
C VAL A 732 10.81 13.81 -8.43
N ASP A 733 11.77 13.03 -7.94
CA ASP A 733 12.11 11.70 -8.48
C ASP A 733 12.73 10.80 -7.39
N GLY A 734 12.57 9.47 -7.53
CA GLY A 734 13.13 8.46 -6.62
C GLY A 734 12.56 8.48 -5.20
N LEU A 735 13.45 8.26 -4.21
CA LEU A 735 13.16 8.27 -2.78
C LEU A 735 14.31 8.95 -2.04
N VAL A 736 14.03 9.88 -1.13
CA VAL A 736 15.06 10.66 -0.41
C VAL A 736 14.85 10.53 1.08
N SER A 737 15.88 10.13 1.81
CA SER A 737 15.88 10.13 3.28
C SER A 737 16.31 11.49 3.81
N VAL A 738 15.66 11.93 4.89
CA VAL A 738 15.97 13.17 5.61
C VAL A 738 16.11 12.92 7.11
N ASP A 739 17.07 13.59 7.72
CA ASP A 739 17.33 13.65 9.16
C ASP A 739 17.24 15.12 9.58
N VAL A 740 16.48 15.42 10.65
CA VAL A 740 16.12 16.80 11.03
C VAL A 740 16.33 17.00 12.53
N GLY A 741 17.29 17.83 12.88
CA GLY A 741 17.72 18.06 14.26
C GLY A 741 16.61 18.59 15.16
N GLY A 742 16.48 17.97 16.33
CA GLY A 742 15.35 18.14 17.25
C GLY A 742 14.31 17.02 17.14
N PHE A 743 14.46 16.12 16.17
CA PHE A 743 13.72 14.87 16.04
C PHE A 743 14.70 13.68 16.05
N GLU A 744 14.22 12.49 16.40
CA GLU A 744 15.03 11.27 16.40
C GLU A 744 14.71 10.42 15.15
N GLY A 745 15.75 9.80 14.57
CA GLY A 745 15.63 8.92 13.42
C GLY A 745 15.58 9.64 12.06
N THR A 746 15.49 8.83 11.00
CA THR A 746 15.46 9.26 9.60
C THR A 746 14.07 9.03 8.99
N THR A 747 13.54 10.01 8.26
CA THR A 747 12.30 9.87 7.50
C THR A 747 12.59 9.72 6.01
N THR A 748 12.16 8.62 5.37
CA THR A 748 12.19 8.51 3.90
C THR A 748 10.95 9.15 3.27
N LEU A 749 11.20 9.95 2.23
CA LEU A 749 10.25 10.75 1.47
C LEU A 749 10.13 10.24 0.02
N SER A 750 8.95 10.43 -0.56
CA SER A 750 8.52 9.97 -1.88
C SER A 750 7.93 11.12 -2.72
N VAL A 751 7.77 10.93 -4.03
CA VAL A 751 7.42 12.01 -4.98
C VAL A 751 6.14 12.75 -4.60
N GLY A 752 6.25 14.06 -4.34
CA GLY A 752 5.18 14.95 -3.84
C GLY A 752 5.14 15.10 -2.31
N ASP A 753 6.02 14.42 -1.57
CA ASP A 753 6.27 14.72 -0.16
C ASP A 753 7.19 15.94 -0.03
N VAL A 754 6.95 16.78 0.97
CA VAL A 754 7.69 18.02 1.23
C VAL A 754 8.23 18.02 2.66
N VAL A 755 9.51 18.32 2.84
CA VAL A 755 10.07 18.69 4.16
C VAL A 755 10.31 20.19 4.23
N PHE A 756 9.99 20.80 5.37
CA PHE A 756 10.32 22.18 5.70
C PHE A 756 11.26 22.21 6.93
N VAL A 757 12.38 22.91 6.78
CA VAL A 757 13.44 23.06 7.79
C VAL A 757 13.65 24.55 8.10
N PRO A 758 13.43 24.99 9.36
CA PRO A 758 13.68 26.36 9.77
C PRO A 758 15.15 26.80 9.69
N ALA A 759 15.33 28.11 9.59
CA ALA A 759 16.61 28.77 9.82
C ALA A 759 17.28 28.28 11.11
N ASN A 760 18.57 27.96 11.01
CA ASN A 760 19.47 27.45 12.04
C ASN A 760 19.15 26.04 12.58
N THR A 761 18.08 25.37 12.13
CA THR A 761 17.89 23.93 12.37
C THR A 761 18.95 23.13 11.60
N THR A 762 19.55 22.12 12.24
CA THR A 762 20.45 21.19 11.56
C THR A 762 19.66 20.14 10.77
N PHE A 763 20.07 19.78 9.56
CA PHE A 763 19.43 18.70 8.80
C PHE A 763 20.41 18.01 7.83
N SER A 764 20.14 16.75 7.51
CA SER A 764 20.89 15.95 6.54
C SER A 764 19.90 15.34 5.53
N PHE A 765 20.27 15.16 4.26
CA PHE A 765 19.42 14.50 3.26
C PHE A 765 20.23 13.76 2.19
N TRP A 766 19.69 12.65 1.68
CA TRP A 766 20.37 11.80 0.70
C TRP A 766 19.39 10.94 -0.12
N GLY A 767 19.80 10.52 -1.32
CA GLY A 767 19.01 9.57 -2.11
C GLY A 767 19.03 8.17 -1.50
N GLU A 768 17.86 7.55 -1.33
CA GLU A 768 17.75 6.11 -1.05
C GLU A 768 17.64 5.29 -2.32
N SER A 769 16.98 5.85 -3.35
CA SER A 769 17.00 5.27 -4.70
C SER A 769 18.35 5.58 -5.38
N VAL A 770 18.80 4.67 -6.24
CA VAL A 770 20.08 4.82 -6.99
C VAL A 770 20.15 6.11 -7.80
N TYR A 771 18.99 6.64 -8.19
CA TYR A 771 18.76 7.99 -8.70
C TYR A 771 17.57 8.56 -7.92
N SER A 772 17.72 9.77 -7.39
CA SER A 772 16.66 10.52 -6.69
C SER A 772 16.80 12.00 -7.04
N LYS A 773 15.73 12.78 -7.01
CA LYS A 773 15.79 14.23 -7.31
C LYS A 773 14.82 15.00 -6.41
N VAL A 774 15.28 16.14 -5.89
CA VAL A 774 14.44 17.10 -5.15
C VAL A 774 14.35 18.42 -5.92
N LEU A 775 13.20 19.08 -5.84
CA LEU A 775 13.06 20.53 -5.97
C LEU A 775 13.40 21.14 -4.61
N TYR A 776 14.25 22.16 -4.57
CA TYR A 776 14.56 22.90 -3.35
C TYR A 776 14.15 24.36 -3.48
N VAL A 777 13.77 24.95 -2.36
CA VAL A 777 13.74 26.41 -2.15
C VAL A 777 14.48 26.73 -0.85
N GLY A 778 15.32 27.75 -0.86
CA GLY A 778 16.02 28.27 0.32
C GLY A 778 15.88 29.79 0.41
N ALA A 779 15.61 30.32 1.59
CA ALA A 779 15.56 31.77 1.83
C ALA A 779 16.99 32.33 2.00
N GLY A 780 17.25 33.52 1.45
CA GLY A 780 18.56 34.14 1.41
C GLY A 780 19.46 33.62 0.28
N ASP A 781 20.77 33.84 0.43
CA ASP A 781 21.82 33.49 -0.52
C ASP A 781 22.78 32.38 -0.03
N ASP A 782 22.98 32.24 1.29
CA ASP A 782 23.72 31.14 1.93
C ASP A 782 22.84 29.88 2.12
N THR A 783 22.42 29.31 1.00
CA THR A 783 21.45 28.21 0.88
C THR A 783 22.13 26.84 0.71
N VAL A 784 21.33 25.77 0.75
CA VAL A 784 21.81 24.39 0.54
C VAL A 784 22.53 24.22 -0.80
N ASP A 785 21.99 24.79 -1.86
CA ASP A 785 22.55 24.68 -3.20
C ASP A 785 23.78 25.55 -3.37
N ALA A 786 23.82 26.76 -2.79
CA ALA A 786 24.97 27.65 -2.85
C ALA A 786 26.18 27.01 -2.16
N ARG A 787 25.96 26.36 -1.00
CA ARG A 787 26.98 25.58 -0.29
C ARG A 787 27.45 24.36 -1.06
N ILE A 788 26.56 23.60 -1.71
CA ILE A 788 26.96 22.46 -2.56
C ILE A 788 27.73 22.95 -3.80
N ARG A 789 27.28 24.02 -4.48
CA ARG A 789 27.89 24.56 -5.69
C ARG A 789 29.29 25.14 -5.46
N LYS A 790 29.60 25.61 -4.25
CA LYS A 790 30.87 26.25 -3.88
C LYS A 790 32.11 25.41 -4.21
N ASP A 791 32.06 24.11 -3.93
CA ASP A 791 33.15 23.16 -4.15
C ASP A 791 32.85 22.19 -5.34
N ALA A 792 31.79 22.47 -6.11
CA ALA A 792 31.36 21.69 -7.26
C ALA A 792 32.10 22.07 -8.55
N LYS A 793 32.03 21.18 -9.54
CA LYS A 793 32.54 21.41 -10.91
C LYS A 793 31.38 21.70 -11.85
N VAL A 794 31.57 22.63 -12.80
CA VAL A 794 30.63 22.80 -13.92
C VAL A 794 30.48 21.45 -14.64
N TRP A 795 29.24 21.10 -14.97
CA TRP A 795 28.87 19.76 -15.46
C TRP A 795 27.89 19.88 -16.62
N ASP A 796 28.07 19.05 -17.65
CA ASP A 796 27.28 19.05 -18.88
C ASP A 796 26.16 17.99 -18.87
N SER A 797 26.42 16.84 -18.25
CA SER A 797 25.47 15.72 -18.13
C SER A 797 24.41 15.91 -17.04
N VAL A 798 23.29 15.19 -17.17
CA VAL A 798 22.26 15.01 -16.11
C VAL A 798 22.54 13.81 -15.19
N THR A 799 23.67 13.11 -15.41
CA THR A 799 24.15 11.97 -14.61
C THR A 799 25.63 12.13 -14.27
N TRP A 800 26.07 11.48 -13.19
CA TRP A 800 27.46 11.47 -12.71
C TRP A 800 28.34 10.45 -13.47
N PRO A 801 29.68 10.47 -13.30
CA PRO A 801 30.59 9.56 -14.00
C PRO A 801 30.27 8.07 -13.77
N HIS A 802 30.17 7.31 -14.86
CA HIS A 802 29.94 5.85 -14.84
C HIS A 802 31.25 5.03 -14.68
N THR A 803 32.40 5.65 -14.91
CA THR A 803 33.73 5.07 -14.69
C THR A 803 34.66 6.12 -14.05
N VAL A 804 35.63 5.64 -13.28
CA VAL A 804 36.64 6.49 -12.61
C VAL A 804 38.01 6.07 -13.11
N LYS A 805 38.77 7.01 -13.68
CA LYS A 805 40.15 6.76 -14.11
C LYS A 805 41.04 6.57 -12.89
N VAL A 806 41.34 5.31 -12.56
CA VAL A 806 42.40 4.96 -11.61
C VAL A 806 43.73 5.44 -12.19
N LYS A 807 44.40 6.37 -11.51
CA LYS A 807 45.83 6.60 -11.74
C LYS A 807 46.61 5.45 -11.11
N HIS A 808 47.22 4.60 -11.92
CA HIS A 808 48.35 3.82 -11.46
C HIS A 808 49.54 4.77 -11.27
N ASN A 809 50.12 4.78 -10.07
CA ASN A 809 51.41 5.42 -9.81
C ASN A 809 52.52 4.44 -10.21
N ASP A 810 52.75 4.29 -11.51
CA ASP A 810 53.88 3.51 -12.04
C ASP A 810 55.16 4.34 -11.97
N ASP A 811 55.71 4.49 -10.76
CA ASP A 811 57.01 5.15 -10.52
C ASP A 811 57.83 4.41 -9.46
N GLU A 812 58.05 3.11 -9.67
CA GLU A 812 59.26 2.40 -9.19
C GLU A 812 59.43 1.02 -9.86
N THR A 813 59.95 0.96 -11.10
CA THR A 813 61.14 0.12 -11.40
C THR A 813 61.72 0.29 -12.82
N ARG A 814 63.05 0.34 -12.84
CA ARG A 814 63.95 -0.20 -13.88
C ARG A 814 63.93 0.44 -15.30
N ALA A 815 64.85 1.39 -15.47
CA ALA A 815 65.41 1.75 -16.77
C ALA A 815 66.28 0.62 -17.39
N THR A 816 66.75 0.88 -18.64
CA THR A 816 67.76 0.16 -19.46
C THR A 816 67.29 -0.96 -20.40
N THR A 817 67.84 -0.94 -21.63
CA THR A 817 67.72 -1.88 -22.78
C THR A 817 66.33 -1.94 -23.44
N ASP A 818 66.06 -1.42 -24.65
CA ASP A 818 66.81 -1.24 -25.92
C ASP A 818 66.71 -2.42 -26.91
N CYS A 819 66.40 -2.07 -28.17
CA CYS A 819 66.54 -2.81 -29.43
C CYS A 819 65.69 -4.07 -29.78
N MET A 820 65.38 -4.15 -31.09
CA MET A 820 65.03 -5.31 -31.95
C MET A 820 63.57 -5.86 -31.98
N GLU A 821 62.97 -5.69 -33.17
CA GLU A 821 62.32 -6.69 -34.05
C GLU A 821 61.77 -8.02 -33.47
N GLY A 822 60.54 -8.39 -33.88
CA GLY A 822 59.92 -9.68 -33.54
C GLY A 822 58.60 -9.94 -34.27
N THR A 823 58.68 -10.46 -35.50
CA THR A 823 57.59 -10.84 -36.41
C THR A 823 56.77 -12.06 -35.96
N GLU A 824 55.61 -12.26 -36.63
CA GLU A 824 54.92 -13.56 -36.89
C GLU A 824 54.17 -14.26 -35.72
N ASP A 825 53.02 -14.94 -35.95
CA ASP A 825 52.00 -14.77 -37.01
C ASP A 825 50.66 -15.47 -36.68
N ASN A 826 49.69 -15.35 -37.60
CA ASN A 826 48.63 -16.30 -38.01
C ASN A 826 48.38 -17.57 -37.16
N ALA A 827 47.12 -17.98 -36.91
CA ALA A 827 46.25 -18.61 -37.94
C ALA A 827 44.84 -18.96 -37.35
N SER A 828 43.76 -19.23 -38.12
CA SER A 828 43.43 -18.97 -39.54
C SER A 828 41.99 -19.43 -39.88
N LEU A 829 41.37 -18.82 -40.92
CA LEU A 829 40.24 -19.35 -41.74
C LEU A 829 38.90 -19.66 -40.98
N SER A 830 37.72 -19.87 -41.58
CA SER A 830 37.21 -19.91 -42.98
C SER A 830 35.66 -19.70 -43.00
N VAL A 831 34.92 -19.52 -44.11
CA VAL A 831 35.07 -18.69 -45.34
C VAL A 831 33.80 -18.90 -46.22
N LEU A 832 33.17 -17.81 -46.72
CA LEU A 832 32.07 -17.78 -47.74
C LEU A 832 30.68 -18.40 -47.33
N GLU A 833 29.53 -18.12 -47.96
CA GLU A 833 29.21 -17.26 -49.13
C GLU A 833 27.78 -16.65 -49.11
N THR A 834 27.62 -15.57 -49.89
CA THR A 834 26.46 -14.84 -50.49
C THR A 834 25.02 -15.44 -50.46
N SER A 835 23.94 -14.67 -50.64
CA SER A 835 23.74 -13.41 -51.41
C SER A 835 22.71 -12.45 -50.72
N GLU A 836 22.13 -11.35 -51.27
CA GLU A 836 21.90 -10.88 -52.67
C GLU A 836 21.88 -9.32 -52.79
N GLN A 837 20.85 -8.74 -53.42
CA GLN A 837 20.70 -7.35 -53.92
C GLN A 837 19.21 -6.91 -53.85
N ALA A 838 18.77 -5.65 -54.01
CA ALA A 838 19.35 -4.31 -53.81
C ALA A 838 18.28 -3.21 -54.07
N ARG A 839 18.46 -1.99 -53.50
CA ARG A 839 17.96 -0.62 -53.88
C ARG A 839 18.24 0.32 -52.70
N SER A 840 19.02 1.41 -52.81
CA SER A 840 18.72 2.74 -53.42
C SER A 840 17.60 3.50 -52.68
N GLU A 841 17.71 4.76 -52.24
CA GLU A 841 18.79 5.78 -52.15
C GLU A 841 18.85 6.31 -50.67
N THR A 842 19.63 7.32 -50.18
CA THR A 842 20.42 8.44 -50.75
C THR A 842 21.61 8.81 -49.83
N GLU A 843 22.46 9.77 -50.23
CA GLU A 843 23.69 10.22 -49.55
C GLU A 843 23.48 11.00 -48.22
N GLY A 844 24.53 11.13 -47.39
CA GLY A 844 24.41 11.84 -46.09
C GLY A 844 25.69 12.10 -45.26
N ILE A 845 26.87 12.16 -45.89
CA ILE A 845 28.20 12.58 -45.39
C ILE A 845 28.34 12.99 -43.90
N LYS A 846 29.28 12.35 -43.19
CA LYS A 846 30.24 13.07 -42.33
C LYS A 846 31.63 12.45 -42.44
N GLN A 847 32.62 13.31 -42.66
CA GLN A 847 34.04 12.96 -42.84
C GLN A 847 34.84 13.45 -41.62
N GLU A 848 35.95 12.78 -41.33
CA GLU A 848 36.89 13.17 -40.26
C GLU A 848 37.65 14.47 -40.60
N CYS A 849 38.29 15.05 -39.58
CA CYS A 849 39.35 16.05 -39.73
C CYS A 849 40.58 15.40 -40.44
N ASP A 850 41.50 16.11 -41.09
CA ASP A 850 42.35 17.16 -40.53
C ASP A 850 42.90 18.16 -41.58
N ASP A 851 43.35 19.30 -41.05
CA ASP A 851 44.50 20.11 -41.47
C ASP A 851 44.78 20.44 -42.95
N ARG A 852 44.64 21.74 -43.25
CA ARG A 852 45.86 22.59 -43.22
C ARG A 852 45.62 24.09 -43.05
N GLU A 853 46.60 24.74 -42.42
CA GLU A 853 46.79 26.19 -42.42
C GLU A 853 47.24 26.70 -43.81
N HIS A 854 46.71 27.86 -44.24
CA HIS A 854 47.52 29.09 -44.42
C HIS A 854 46.68 30.25 -45.01
N ASP A 855 47.02 31.46 -44.57
CA ASP A 855 47.00 32.75 -45.28
C ASP A 855 45.92 33.03 -46.34
N GLY A 856 44.81 33.63 -45.92
CA GLY A 856 44.71 35.10 -45.89
C GLY A 856 44.45 35.92 -47.18
N VAL A 857 43.78 37.07 -46.96
CA VAL A 857 43.75 38.29 -47.80
C VAL A 857 42.81 38.33 -49.03
N ASN A 858 41.80 39.22 -48.92
CA ASN A 858 40.98 39.89 -49.94
C ASN A 858 40.13 39.01 -50.91
N ALA A 859 38.83 39.20 -51.19
CA ALA A 859 37.83 40.28 -51.09
C ALA A 859 37.36 40.85 -52.45
N ILE A 860 36.05 41.14 -52.53
CA ILE A 860 35.31 41.98 -53.51
C ILE A 860 34.90 41.35 -54.87
N SER A 861 33.57 41.25 -55.04
CA SER A 861 32.77 41.27 -56.30
C SER A 861 32.87 40.08 -57.28
N SER A 862 31.88 39.79 -58.13
CA SER A 862 30.40 39.98 -58.06
C SER A 862 29.72 39.22 -59.21
N THR A 863 28.39 39.11 -59.16
CA THR A 863 27.49 38.89 -60.32
C THR A 863 27.75 37.70 -61.26
N ALA A 864 26.95 36.65 -61.09
CA ALA A 864 26.02 36.20 -62.12
C ALA A 864 24.70 35.78 -61.44
#